data_AF-D7NDG7-F1
#
_entry.id   AF-D7NDG7-F1
#
_cell.length_a   1.000
_cell.length_b   1.000
_cell.length_c   1.000
_cell.angle_alpha   90.00
_cell.angle_beta   90.00
_cell.angle_gamma   90.00
#
_symmetry.space_group_name_H-M   'P 1'
#
loop_
_entity.id
_entity.type
_entity.pdbx_description
1 polymer ?
#
loop_
_entity_poly.entity_id
_entity_poly.type
_entity_poly.pdbx_seq_one_letter_code
_entity_poly.pdbx_strand_id
1 'polypeptide(L)'
;MKLSRKLWLLGCLLAATPLYAQQANTTAWNEFDTNSDKNVLLDFSYAGYKHGLSLPDENHSGYTTYNVVDYGAVPNDGKSDREALKKIITAIGKKANARAIIYFPEGEFILHTTADDVDDAKTGKKKSECLNLVMGQVILKGAGRDKTILTMDAPMLPAKEQVMYSSPTLLSIRNNGTSTPETYAKVKGTAAKGTFKVTVDNASKLKVGQWVCLKMKPNKDEKVIKEELLGRNPESTMTNLTQSGVTVIDYHQIKSISGTDITFEEPIMRAVKSGEEWEVIEYKHHEGVGVEDLTFRGKAKDKFKHHGSWEDDGAYKPINFVRLVNSWMRRVRFENITECATFQDCANVICYDVEITGNRGHSAVRMAGSSRGLIANVYDNTHGYLTSDKNFADQRTGLGQYHACGISKHSIGNVIWNCTWGTDDCFESHATQPRASLFDCCKGGFMQLRMGGDKSQLPNHLDDLTLWNFDCTAINPAEMPFKWWENGTNKWYKTLPPTIVGMHGTKVDFADNQTKRDEANGQEVSPRSLYAAQLKKRLGYLPDWVTELDAQAKEAKKTWDFTVMSTTDEDNLKKDTNWDDAANAGLKYYSNKQNIGSASGSKKLKPEDIKTYTTPLSANSKELEGMKGLHFGLYVNGVCKALGAGKFMICHDEAHRMLRLNARGIAIVIPNCKKGQTVVVHSKPTSRTAKNYFKTECNLDIKQGFAEPEDGALVQESIGTVNADGDVVLTSTNGLFLYDIILKDTAGKVIATGLTKRFADNHKQQSGVPYNLQGQRVDRNYKGVVIQNGKKTIQK
;
A
#
# COMPACT_ATOMS: atom_id res chain seq x y z
N MET A 1 -6.40 -69.58 43.15
CA MET A 1 -6.60 -69.79 41.70
C MET A 1 -6.36 -68.44 41.00
N LYS A 2 -5.27 -68.36 40.22
CA LYS A 2 -4.94 -67.40 39.12
C LYS A 2 -5.36 -65.91 39.18
N LEU A 3 -4.33 -65.05 39.02
CA LEU A 3 -4.26 -63.69 38.42
C LEU A 3 -4.96 -62.53 39.16
N SER A 4 -4.27 -61.54 39.74
CA SER A 4 -3.38 -60.48 39.23
C SER A 4 -4.07 -59.16 38.80
N ARG A 5 -3.71 -58.09 39.52
CA ARG A 5 -3.55 -56.67 39.12
C ARG A 5 -4.63 -56.01 38.23
N LYS A 6 -5.26 -54.94 38.74
CA LYS A 6 -4.88 -53.55 38.41
C LYS A 6 -5.76 -52.52 39.13
N LEU A 7 -5.09 -51.77 40.00
CA LEU A 7 -5.42 -50.43 40.49
C LEU A 7 -5.46 -49.47 39.29
N TRP A 8 -6.53 -48.70 39.08
CA TRP A 8 -6.47 -47.46 38.28
C TRP A 8 -7.17 -46.33 39.03
N LEU A 9 -6.37 -45.34 39.40
CA LEU A 9 -6.76 -44.06 39.95
C LEU A 9 -7.73 -43.36 38.98
N LEU A 10 -8.83 -42.86 39.52
CA LEU A 10 -9.65 -41.83 38.89
C LEU A 10 -8.92 -40.47 39.05
N GLY A 11 -7.85 -40.28 38.27
CA GLY A 11 -7.19 -38.99 38.14
C GLY A 11 -8.06 -38.08 37.27
N CYS A 12 -8.70 -37.09 37.89
CA CYS A 12 -9.30 -35.98 37.18
C CYS A 12 -8.19 -35.20 36.46
N LEU A 13 -7.91 -35.56 35.20
CA LEU A 13 -7.27 -34.64 34.25
C LEU A 13 -8.32 -33.56 33.94
N LEU A 14 -8.33 -32.51 34.75
CA LEU A 14 -8.62 -31.18 34.23
C LEU A 14 -7.57 -30.94 33.13
N ALA A 15 -7.94 -31.22 31.89
CA ALA A 15 -7.23 -30.68 30.75
C ALA A 15 -7.30 -29.16 30.91
N ALA A 16 -6.21 -28.57 31.39
CA ALA A 16 -5.98 -27.15 31.26
C ALA A 16 -6.08 -26.85 29.77
N THR A 17 -7.23 -26.34 29.35
CA THR A 17 -7.29 -25.52 28.13
C THR A 17 -6.14 -24.52 28.27
N PRO A 18 -5.25 -24.38 27.28
CA PRO A 18 -4.34 -23.25 27.32
C PRO A 18 -5.24 -22.01 27.35
N LEU A 19 -5.36 -21.38 28.53
CA LEU A 19 -5.50 -19.94 28.57
C LEU A 19 -4.35 -19.49 27.69
N TYR A 20 -4.65 -18.97 26.49
CA TYR A 20 -3.72 -18.12 25.80
C TYR A 20 -3.38 -17.03 26.81
N ALA A 21 -2.25 -17.20 27.51
CA ALA A 21 -1.73 -16.18 28.38
C ALA A 21 -1.61 -14.95 27.49
N GLN A 22 -2.39 -13.92 27.81
CA GLN A 22 -2.30 -12.65 27.14
C GLN A 22 -0.82 -12.26 27.20
N GLN A 23 -0.17 -12.19 26.03
CA GLN A 23 1.27 -11.96 25.95
C GLN A 23 1.56 -10.73 26.80
N ALA A 24 2.42 -10.88 27.82
CA ALA A 24 2.71 -9.78 28.73
C ALA A 24 3.14 -8.57 27.90
N ASN A 25 2.56 -7.40 28.18
CA ASN A 25 2.89 -6.18 27.45
C ASN A 25 4.41 -5.94 27.51
N THR A 26 4.95 -5.40 26.43
CA THR A 26 6.38 -5.08 26.34
C THR A 26 6.81 -4.09 27.41
N THR A 27 8.09 -4.14 27.75
CA THR A 27 8.75 -3.18 28.65
C THR A 27 8.57 -1.76 28.13
N ALA A 28 8.79 -1.53 26.83
CA ALA A 28 8.55 -0.24 26.20
C ALA A 28 7.11 0.27 26.39
N TRP A 29 6.09 -0.57 26.19
CA TRP A 29 4.71 -0.17 26.45
C TRP A 29 4.46 0.12 27.93
N ASN A 30 4.90 -0.76 28.83
CA ASN A 30 4.67 -0.60 30.27
C ASN A 30 5.31 0.68 30.81
N GLU A 31 6.53 1.01 30.36
CA GLU A 31 7.21 2.25 30.72
C GLU A 31 6.45 3.49 30.23
N PHE A 32 5.91 3.47 29.01
CA PHE A 32 5.06 4.53 28.50
C PHE A 32 3.75 4.64 29.29
N ASP A 33 3.07 3.50 29.52
CA ASP A 33 1.76 3.45 30.17
C ASP A 33 1.81 3.91 31.63
N THR A 34 2.93 3.66 32.32
CA THR A 34 3.17 4.05 33.71
C THR A 34 3.87 5.39 33.88
N ASN A 35 4.18 6.11 32.79
CA ASN A 35 4.99 7.34 32.79
C ASN A 35 6.35 7.17 33.49
N SER A 36 7.01 6.04 33.23
CA SER A 36 8.35 5.73 33.73
C SER A 36 9.38 6.75 33.22
N ASP A 37 10.37 7.06 34.05
CA ASP A 37 11.54 7.88 33.68
C ASP A 37 12.45 7.20 32.63
N LYS A 38 12.30 5.88 32.46
CA LYS A 38 12.99 5.07 31.44
C LYS A 38 12.27 5.01 30.09
N ASN A 39 11.09 5.65 29.97
CA ASN A 39 10.29 5.62 28.76
C ASN A 39 11.08 6.15 27.55
N VAL A 40 11.05 5.38 26.45
CA VAL A 40 11.67 5.73 25.17
C VAL A 40 10.65 6.09 24.08
N LEU A 41 9.35 5.96 24.36
CA LEU A 41 8.27 6.18 23.40
C LEU A 41 7.71 7.61 23.53
N LEU A 42 7.36 8.21 22.39
CA LEU A 42 6.60 9.46 22.33
C LEU A 42 5.11 9.18 22.18
N ASP A 43 4.26 10.15 22.50
CA ASP A 43 2.81 10.02 22.34
C ASP A 43 2.37 10.38 20.91
N PHE A 44 2.20 9.36 20.07
CA PHE A 44 1.78 9.49 18.68
C PHE A 44 0.26 9.54 18.50
N SER A 45 -0.53 9.47 19.57
CA SER A 45 -2.00 9.39 19.50
C SER A 45 -2.69 10.61 18.87
N TYR A 46 -1.96 11.71 18.67
CA TYR A 46 -2.46 12.93 18.03
C TYR A 46 -2.38 12.92 16.50
N ALA A 47 -1.81 11.88 15.88
CA ALA A 47 -1.74 11.80 14.44
C ALA A 47 -3.12 11.56 13.78
N GLY A 48 -3.31 12.12 12.58
CA GLY A 48 -4.48 11.91 11.75
C GLY A 48 -5.54 13.00 11.86
N TYR A 49 -6.67 12.77 11.19
CA TYR A 49 -7.74 13.76 11.02
C TYR A 49 -8.30 14.23 12.37
N LYS A 50 -8.34 15.56 12.57
CA LYS A 50 -8.77 16.18 13.83
C LYS A 50 -8.15 15.49 15.05
N HIS A 51 -6.82 15.36 15.04
CA HIS A 51 -6.05 14.81 16.16
C HIS A 51 -6.35 13.33 16.43
N GLY A 52 -6.77 12.56 15.42
CA GLY A 52 -7.13 11.14 15.55
C GLY A 52 -8.50 10.89 16.20
N LEU A 53 -9.35 11.91 16.31
CA LEU A 53 -10.67 11.78 16.96
C LEU A 53 -11.73 11.11 16.06
N SER A 54 -11.60 11.22 14.74
CA SER A 54 -12.62 10.76 13.79
C SER A 54 -12.04 10.58 12.38
N LEU A 55 -12.84 10.04 11.46
CA LEU A 55 -12.62 10.15 10.02
C LEU A 55 -13.43 11.33 9.44
N PRO A 56 -13.08 11.82 8.24
CA PRO A 56 -13.90 12.79 7.52
C PRO A 56 -15.32 12.28 7.26
N ASP A 57 -16.32 13.16 7.30
CA ASP A 57 -17.72 12.83 6.99
C ASP A 57 -17.82 12.21 5.57
N GLU A 58 -18.73 11.26 5.37
CA GLU A 58 -18.98 10.62 4.08
C GLU A 58 -19.99 11.42 3.24
N ASN A 59 -20.92 12.14 3.89
CA ASN A 59 -22.05 12.78 3.22
C ASN A 59 -21.75 14.20 2.72
N HIS A 60 -20.76 14.88 3.31
CA HIS A 60 -20.34 16.25 2.98
C HIS A 60 -21.54 17.22 2.90
N SER A 61 -22.43 17.13 3.88
CA SER A 61 -23.71 17.84 3.85
C SER A 61 -23.53 19.36 3.69
N GLY A 62 -24.29 19.94 2.75
CA GLY A 62 -24.25 21.38 2.46
C GLY A 62 -23.03 21.84 1.66
N TYR A 63 -22.42 20.94 0.88
CA TYR A 63 -21.45 21.30 -0.16
C TYR A 63 -22.18 21.44 -1.51
N THR A 64 -21.67 22.32 -2.36
CA THR A 64 -22.15 22.47 -3.75
C THR A 64 -21.38 21.50 -4.65
N THR A 65 -22.10 20.66 -5.39
CA THR A 65 -21.48 19.72 -6.33
C THR A 65 -21.31 20.36 -7.70
N TYR A 66 -20.07 20.31 -8.20
CA TYR A 66 -19.66 20.69 -9.54
C TYR A 66 -19.32 19.40 -10.30
N ASN A 67 -20.29 18.88 -11.06
CA ASN A 67 -20.08 17.67 -11.86
C ASN A 67 -19.31 18.02 -13.13
N VAL A 68 -18.18 17.36 -13.37
CA VAL A 68 -17.28 17.69 -14.50
C VAL A 68 -17.95 17.61 -15.88
N VAL A 69 -18.96 16.76 -16.05
CA VAL A 69 -19.69 16.64 -17.32
C VAL A 69 -20.52 17.87 -17.64
N ASP A 70 -21.02 18.58 -16.62
CA ASP A 70 -21.76 19.84 -16.79
C ASP A 70 -20.85 20.99 -17.26
N TYR A 71 -19.53 20.79 -17.17
CA TYR A 71 -18.49 21.74 -17.60
C TYR A 71 -17.79 21.31 -18.90
N GLY A 72 -18.28 20.23 -19.53
CA GLY A 72 -17.86 19.75 -20.84
C GLY A 72 -16.86 18.60 -20.83
N ALA A 73 -16.62 17.94 -19.68
CA ALA A 73 -15.88 16.67 -19.66
C ALA A 73 -16.73 15.55 -20.29
N VAL A 74 -16.11 14.65 -21.04
CA VAL A 74 -16.76 13.51 -21.68
C VAL A 74 -15.95 12.25 -21.38
N PRO A 75 -16.41 11.38 -20.46
CA PRO A 75 -15.63 10.20 -20.10
C PRO A 75 -15.47 9.24 -21.28
N ASN A 76 -14.32 8.57 -21.33
CA ASN A 76 -13.98 7.50 -22.29
C ASN A 76 -13.94 7.92 -23.77
N ASP A 77 -13.86 9.21 -24.10
CA ASP A 77 -13.81 9.67 -25.50
C ASP A 77 -12.39 9.77 -26.09
N GLY A 78 -11.37 9.49 -25.26
CA GLY A 78 -9.95 9.54 -25.63
C GLY A 78 -9.38 10.95 -25.78
N LYS A 79 -10.08 11.99 -25.32
CA LYS A 79 -9.65 13.40 -25.37
C LYS A 79 -9.44 13.97 -23.98
N SER A 80 -8.76 15.12 -23.93
CA SER A 80 -8.47 15.81 -22.66
C SER A 80 -9.72 16.48 -22.09
N ASP A 81 -10.05 16.15 -20.84
CA ASP A 81 -11.09 16.75 -20.00
C ASP A 81 -10.56 17.91 -19.15
N ARG A 82 -9.28 18.25 -19.31
CA ARG A 82 -8.56 19.25 -18.50
C ARG A 82 -9.25 20.61 -18.44
N GLU A 83 -9.83 21.06 -19.55
CA GLU A 83 -10.51 22.35 -19.64
C GLU A 83 -11.79 22.40 -18.79
N ALA A 84 -12.53 21.30 -18.66
CA ALA A 84 -13.71 21.22 -17.78
C ALA A 84 -13.29 21.44 -16.31
N LEU A 85 -12.21 20.80 -15.89
CA LEU A 85 -11.65 20.99 -14.55
C LEU A 85 -11.17 22.44 -14.32
N LYS A 86 -10.49 23.07 -15.30
CA LYS A 86 -10.08 24.48 -15.21
C LYS A 86 -11.29 25.43 -15.04
N LYS A 87 -12.39 25.19 -15.76
CA LYS A 87 -13.62 25.97 -15.62
C LYS A 87 -14.20 25.85 -14.21
N ILE A 88 -14.21 24.64 -13.64
CA ILE A 88 -14.69 24.42 -12.26
C ILE A 88 -13.79 25.13 -11.25
N ILE A 89 -12.47 24.97 -11.36
CA ILE A 89 -11.50 25.65 -10.47
C ILE A 89 -11.72 27.17 -10.50
N THR A 90 -11.96 27.72 -11.68
CA THR A 90 -12.28 29.15 -11.86
C THR A 90 -13.62 29.53 -11.23
N ALA A 91 -14.66 28.71 -11.44
CA ALA A 91 -16.00 28.95 -10.91
C ALA A 91 -16.06 28.91 -9.38
N ILE A 92 -15.31 27.99 -8.74
CA ILE A 92 -15.21 27.92 -7.28
C ILE A 92 -14.42 29.14 -6.76
N GLY A 93 -13.29 29.43 -7.40
CA GLY A 93 -12.39 30.52 -7.05
C GLY A 93 -11.48 30.20 -5.85
N LYS A 94 -10.60 31.14 -5.49
CA LYS A 94 -9.61 30.98 -4.43
C LYS A 94 -10.20 31.26 -3.03
N LYS A 95 -11.00 30.34 -2.51
CA LYS A 95 -11.74 30.52 -1.23
C LYS A 95 -11.23 29.57 -0.15
N ALA A 96 -10.97 30.06 1.06
CA ALA A 96 -10.58 29.22 2.19
C ALA A 96 -11.71 28.30 2.68
N ASN A 97 -12.97 28.65 2.41
CA ASN A 97 -14.16 27.89 2.76
C ASN A 97 -15.07 27.77 1.53
N ALA A 98 -14.65 26.99 0.53
CA ALA A 98 -15.35 26.85 -0.73
C ALA A 98 -16.65 26.03 -0.63
N ARG A 99 -16.68 25.05 0.28
CA ARG A 99 -17.77 24.05 0.43
C ARG A 99 -18.19 23.47 -0.92
N ALA A 100 -17.22 22.92 -1.65
CA ALA A 100 -17.41 22.44 -3.01
C ALA A 100 -16.98 20.98 -3.17
N ILE A 101 -17.76 20.21 -3.92
CA ILE A 101 -17.37 18.87 -4.38
C ILE A 101 -17.14 18.97 -5.89
N ILE A 102 -15.93 18.71 -6.35
CA ILE A 102 -15.62 18.50 -7.76
C ILE A 102 -15.86 17.00 -8.02
N TYR A 103 -16.99 16.69 -8.65
CA TYR A 103 -17.45 15.32 -8.83
C TYR A 103 -17.14 14.79 -10.22
N PHE A 104 -16.47 13.65 -10.27
CA PHE A 104 -16.20 12.86 -11.47
C PHE A 104 -17.09 11.61 -11.44
N PRO A 105 -18.06 11.46 -12.35
CA PRO A 105 -18.89 10.25 -12.40
C PRO A 105 -18.07 9.03 -12.88
N GLU A 106 -18.74 7.90 -13.06
CA GLU A 106 -18.10 6.68 -13.61
C GLU A 106 -17.54 6.94 -15.02
N GLY A 107 -16.34 6.43 -15.28
CA GLY A 107 -15.62 6.57 -16.54
C GLY A 107 -14.16 7.03 -16.37
N GLU A 108 -13.44 7.00 -17.47
CA GLU A 108 -12.07 7.53 -17.59
C GLU A 108 -12.09 8.97 -18.08
N PHE A 109 -11.38 9.85 -17.37
CA PHE A 109 -11.20 11.26 -17.70
C PHE A 109 -9.72 11.56 -17.87
N ILE A 110 -9.32 12.13 -19.01
CA ILE A 110 -7.91 12.42 -19.29
C ILE A 110 -7.61 13.85 -18.87
N LEU A 111 -6.75 14.03 -17.86
CA LEU A 111 -6.42 15.36 -17.32
C LEU A 111 -5.10 15.92 -17.87
N HIS A 112 -4.35 15.12 -18.63
CA HIS A 112 -3.12 15.57 -19.28
C HIS A 112 -2.77 14.76 -20.53
N THR A 113 -2.55 15.47 -21.63
CA THR A 113 -2.03 14.99 -22.91
C THR A 113 -0.91 15.92 -23.38
N THR A 114 -0.17 15.57 -24.44
CA THR A 114 0.82 16.48 -25.02
C THR A 114 0.20 17.76 -25.61
N ALA A 115 -1.10 17.76 -25.92
CA ALA A 115 -1.82 18.95 -26.38
C ALA A 115 -2.07 19.96 -25.25
N ASP A 116 -1.97 19.53 -23.99
CA ASP A 116 -2.12 20.39 -22.81
C ASP A 116 -0.81 21.10 -22.42
N ASP A 117 0.32 20.73 -23.04
CA ASP A 117 1.59 21.40 -22.83
C ASP A 117 1.63 22.77 -23.52
N VAL A 118 2.11 23.76 -22.78
CA VAL A 118 2.18 25.15 -23.25
C VAL A 118 3.60 25.51 -23.66
N ASP A 119 3.75 26.54 -24.48
CA ASP A 119 5.06 27.07 -24.82
C ASP A 119 5.64 27.88 -23.65
N ASP A 120 6.88 27.56 -23.27
CA ASP A 120 7.65 28.34 -22.33
C ASP A 120 8.24 29.56 -23.04
N ALA A 121 7.70 30.74 -22.75
CA ALA A 121 8.16 32.01 -23.32
C ALA A 121 9.67 32.29 -23.10
N LYS A 122 10.30 31.70 -22.08
CA LYS A 122 11.73 31.91 -21.80
C LYS A 122 12.64 30.99 -22.61
N THR A 123 12.19 29.79 -22.93
CA THR A 123 13.04 28.74 -23.54
C THR A 123 12.60 28.33 -24.94
N GLY A 124 11.38 28.70 -25.36
CA GLY A 124 10.77 28.27 -26.61
C GLY A 124 10.40 26.78 -26.65
N LYS A 125 10.51 26.06 -25.53
CA LYS A 125 10.20 24.62 -25.42
C LYS A 125 8.81 24.41 -24.84
N LYS A 126 8.24 23.23 -25.06
CA LYS A 126 7.03 22.79 -24.35
C LYS A 126 7.32 22.60 -22.86
N LYS A 127 6.35 22.99 -22.02
CA LYS A 127 6.33 22.72 -20.59
C LYS A 127 4.93 22.25 -20.17
N SER A 128 4.87 21.37 -19.19
CA SER A 128 3.61 21.00 -18.55
C SER A 128 3.30 21.96 -17.40
N GLU A 129 2.01 22.22 -17.17
CA GLU A 129 1.57 23.10 -16.08
C GLU A 129 0.80 22.31 -15.00
N CYS A 130 0.99 22.70 -13.75
CA CYS A 130 0.24 22.17 -12.63
C CYS A 130 -1.12 22.87 -12.50
N LEU A 131 -2.20 22.11 -12.32
CA LEU A 131 -3.51 22.63 -11.95
C LEU A 131 -3.55 22.88 -10.44
N ASN A 132 -3.47 24.15 -10.05
CA ASN A 132 -3.46 24.54 -8.64
C ASN A 132 -4.88 24.83 -8.14
N LEU A 133 -5.33 24.06 -7.15
CA LEU A 133 -6.57 24.29 -6.40
C LEU A 133 -6.22 25.04 -5.12
N VAL A 134 -6.26 26.38 -5.16
CA VAL A 134 -5.90 27.25 -4.02
C VAL A 134 -7.14 27.59 -3.19
N MET A 135 -7.70 26.58 -2.53
CA MET A 135 -8.97 26.67 -1.81
C MET A 135 -9.05 25.64 -0.68
N GLY A 136 -9.88 25.91 0.33
CA GLY A 136 -10.21 24.98 1.42
C GLY A 136 -11.69 24.55 1.36
N GLN A 137 -12.05 23.52 2.12
CA GLN A 137 -13.38 22.90 2.08
C GLN A 137 -13.76 22.47 0.65
N VAL A 138 -12.80 21.86 -0.06
CA VAL A 138 -12.97 21.32 -1.42
C VAL A 138 -12.68 19.83 -1.44
N ILE A 139 -13.51 19.08 -2.15
CA ILE A 139 -13.36 17.62 -2.25
C ILE A 139 -13.32 17.22 -3.72
N LEU A 140 -12.26 16.53 -4.13
CA LEU A 140 -12.19 15.85 -5.41
C LEU A 140 -12.75 14.43 -5.23
N LYS A 141 -13.92 14.14 -5.80
CA LYS A 141 -14.66 12.90 -5.56
C LYS A 141 -14.97 12.14 -6.84
N GLY A 142 -14.69 10.84 -6.88
CA GLY A 142 -15.17 9.94 -7.92
C GLY A 142 -16.42 9.16 -7.51
N ALA A 143 -16.94 8.32 -8.42
CA ALA A 143 -18.04 7.39 -8.18
C ALA A 143 -17.62 6.10 -7.45
N GLY A 144 -16.31 5.91 -7.22
CA GLY A 144 -15.70 4.73 -6.63
C GLY A 144 -14.35 4.45 -7.27
N ARG A 145 -13.39 3.91 -6.50
CA ARG A 145 -12.02 3.67 -7.01
C ARG A 145 -11.99 2.84 -8.29
N ASP A 146 -12.88 1.86 -8.42
CA ASP A 146 -12.97 0.97 -9.57
C ASP A 146 -13.89 1.49 -10.70
N LYS A 147 -14.45 2.69 -10.52
CA LYS A 147 -15.43 3.29 -11.45
C LYS A 147 -14.91 4.55 -12.11
N THR A 148 -14.21 5.41 -11.36
CA THR A 148 -13.71 6.69 -11.87
C THR A 148 -12.20 6.63 -12.00
N ILE A 149 -11.68 6.94 -13.18
CA ILE A 149 -10.24 6.98 -13.45
C ILE A 149 -9.85 8.36 -13.96
N LEU A 150 -8.84 8.97 -13.35
CA LEU A 150 -8.20 10.21 -13.78
C LEU A 150 -6.85 9.88 -14.41
N THR A 151 -6.73 10.08 -15.72
CA THR A 151 -5.59 9.61 -16.52
C THR A 151 -4.65 10.75 -16.91
N MET A 152 -3.35 10.47 -16.77
CA MET A 152 -2.25 11.20 -17.37
C MET A 152 -1.81 10.42 -18.62
N ASP A 153 -2.31 10.80 -19.80
CA ASP A 153 -2.02 10.08 -21.04
C ASP A 153 -0.61 10.40 -21.59
N ALA A 154 -0.10 11.59 -21.23
CA ALA A 154 1.27 12.03 -21.48
C ALA A 154 2.04 12.25 -20.15
N PRO A 155 3.38 12.27 -20.18
CA PRO A 155 4.18 12.63 -19.00
C PRO A 155 4.10 14.14 -18.70
N MET A 156 4.32 14.51 -17.44
CA MET A 156 4.58 15.89 -17.03
C MET A 156 6.04 16.23 -17.34
N LEU A 157 6.25 17.17 -18.26
CA LEU A 157 7.57 17.59 -18.72
C LEU A 157 8.37 18.27 -17.59
N PRO A 158 9.66 17.92 -17.43
CA PRO A 158 10.51 18.50 -16.40
C PRO A 158 10.87 19.95 -16.74
N ALA A 159 11.18 20.75 -15.73
CA ALA A 159 11.75 22.08 -15.97
C ALA A 159 13.08 22.00 -16.72
N LYS A 160 13.89 20.96 -16.42
CA LYS A 160 15.12 20.60 -17.13
C LYS A 160 15.29 19.08 -17.08
N GLU A 161 15.54 18.43 -18.22
CA GLU A 161 15.71 16.97 -18.30
C GLU A 161 16.84 16.44 -17.42
N GLN A 162 17.91 17.22 -17.22
CA GLN A 162 19.02 16.84 -16.33
C GLN A 162 18.65 16.89 -14.85
N VAL A 163 17.56 17.58 -14.49
CA VAL A 163 17.04 17.65 -13.13
C VAL A 163 15.85 16.69 -13.07
N MET A 164 16.16 15.41 -12.87
CA MET A 164 15.24 14.27 -13.06
C MET A 164 13.94 14.38 -12.21
N TYR A 165 14.01 15.05 -11.06
CA TYR A 165 12.87 15.26 -10.15
C TYR A 165 12.04 16.53 -10.44
N SER A 166 12.41 17.33 -11.46
CA SER A 166 11.82 18.66 -11.69
C SER A 166 10.47 18.69 -12.41
N SER A 167 9.92 17.53 -12.80
CA SER A 167 8.56 17.45 -13.34
C SER A 167 7.53 17.95 -12.32
N PRO A 168 6.60 18.83 -12.72
CA PRO A 168 5.55 19.31 -11.85
C PRO A 168 4.51 18.20 -11.59
N THR A 169 3.76 18.35 -10.49
CA THR A 169 2.55 17.53 -10.27
C THR A 169 1.43 17.98 -11.20
N LEU A 170 0.58 17.04 -11.62
CA LEU A 170 -0.63 17.33 -12.39
C LEU A 170 -1.58 18.21 -11.57
N LEU A 171 -1.94 17.77 -10.36
CA LEU A 171 -2.80 18.49 -9.43
C LEU A 171 -1.99 18.96 -8.21
N SER A 172 -2.29 20.16 -7.73
CA SER A 172 -1.81 20.64 -6.43
C SER A 172 -2.94 21.31 -5.67
N ILE A 173 -3.42 20.66 -4.61
CA ILE A 173 -4.41 21.26 -3.71
C ILE A 173 -3.67 21.89 -2.55
N ARG A 174 -3.79 23.22 -2.41
CA ARG A 174 -2.80 23.95 -1.63
C ARG A 174 -3.26 25.26 -1.02
N ASN A 175 -2.52 25.66 0.01
CA ASN A 175 -2.31 27.07 0.34
C ASN A 175 -0.90 27.49 -0.11
N ASN A 176 -0.76 28.67 -0.71
CA ASN A 176 0.53 29.17 -1.20
C ASN A 176 1.46 29.70 -0.10
N GLY A 177 0.97 29.77 1.15
CA GLY A 177 1.72 30.32 2.28
C GLY A 177 1.98 31.83 2.14
N THR A 178 3.03 32.28 2.83
CA THR A 178 3.58 33.64 2.80
C THR A 178 5.10 33.54 2.66
N SER A 179 5.72 34.39 1.84
CA SER A 179 7.18 34.39 1.64
C SER A 179 7.94 34.76 2.91
N THR A 180 7.32 35.57 3.76
CA THR A 180 7.84 36.02 5.05
C THR A 180 6.73 35.83 6.09
N PRO A 181 6.58 34.63 6.69
CA PRO A 181 5.61 34.39 7.74
C PRO A 181 5.81 35.36 8.91
N GLU A 182 4.72 35.90 9.45
CA GLU A 182 4.78 36.79 10.60
C GLU A 182 5.24 36.03 11.85
N THR A 183 6.19 36.59 12.61
CA THR A 183 6.48 36.13 13.97
C THR A 183 5.42 36.70 14.92
N TYR A 184 4.58 35.83 15.47
CA TYR A 184 3.57 36.24 16.45
C TYR A 184 4.17 36.49 17.82
N ALA A 185 5.09 35.63 18.25
CA ALA A 185 5.75 35.73 19.55
C ALA A 185 7.11 35.01 19.56
N LYS A 186 8.01 35.45 20.45
CA LYS A 186 9.26 34.72 20.74
C LYS A 186 9.06 33.84 21.96
N VAL A 187 9.55 32.61 21.91
CA VAL A 187 9.46 31.67 23.03
C VAL A 187 10.49 32.04 24.09
N LYS A 188 10.08 32.00 25.36
CA LYS A 188 10.89 32.25 26.55
C LYS A 188 10.98 30.98 27.37
N GLY A 189 12.18 30.67 27.85
CA GLY A 189 12.41 29.52 28.71
C GLY A 189 12.55 28.21 27.94
N THR A 190 12.16 27.12 28.59
CA THR A 190 12.32 25.74 28.10
C THR A 190 10.99 25.00 28.16
N ALA A 191 10.85 23.98 27.33
CA ALA A 191 9.74 23.03 27.40
C ALA A 191 10.28 21.62 27.17
N ALA A 192 9.92 20.68 28.05
CA ALA A 192 10.36 19.31 27.91
C ALA A 192 9.63 18.60 26.77
N LYS A 193 10.29 17.63 26.14
CA LYS A 193 9.68 16.73 25.16
C LYS A 193 8.48 16.01 25.81
N GLY A 194 7.35 15.92 25.12
CA GLY A 194 6.09 15.34 25.61
C GLY A 194 5.19 16.32 26.38
N THR A 195 5.64 17.54 26.68
CA THR A 195 4.78 18.59 27.28
C THR A 195 4.00 19.35 26.21
N PHE A 196 3.01 20.14 26.61
CA PHE A 196 2.08 20.82 25.69
C PHE A 196 2.20 22.33 25.69
N LYS A 197 3.14 22.89 26.47
CA LYS A 197 3.11 24.31 26.84
C LYS A 197 4.44 25.00 26.59
N VAL A 198 4.38 26.21 26.05
CA VAL A 198 5.50 27.15 25.97
C VAL A 198 5.10 28.49 26.57
N THR A 199 6.05 29.17 27.19
CA THR A 199 5.90 30.57 27.60
C THR A 199 6.45 31.46 26.49
N VAL A 200 5.76 32.54 26.14
CA VAL A 200 6.23 33.51 25.14
C VAL A 200 6.45 34.90 25.73
N ASP A 201 7.06 35.80 24.97
CA ASP A 201 7.17 37.21 25.38
C ASP A 201 5.85 37.98 25.30
N ASN A 202 5.01 37.66 24.31
CA ASN A 202 3.73 38.34 24.10
C ASN A 202 2.74 37.43 23.35
N ALA A 203 1.59 37.13 23.98
CA ALA A 203 0.54 36.31 23.37
C ALA A 203 -0.60 37.12 22.71
N SER A 204 -0.55 38.45 22.68
CA SER A 204 -1.66 39.32 22.22
C SER A 204 -2.12 39.10 20.77
N LYS A 205 -1.25 38.55 19.90
CA LYS A 205 -1.57 38.23 18.50
C LYS A 205 -2.16 36.83 18.32
N LEU A 206 -2.15 36.00 19.37
CA LEU A 206 -2.54 34.60 19.32
C LEU A 206 -3.96 34.41 19.80
N LYS A 207 -4.63 33.38 19.26
CA LYS A 207 -6.02 33.05 19.61
C LYS A 207 -6.17 31.56 19.87
N VAL A 208 -7.06 31.22 20.79
CA VAL A 208 -7.49 29.83 21.00
C VAL A 208 -8.11 29.29 19.71
N GLY A 209 -7.81 28.04 19.38
CA GLY A 209 -8.20 27.35 18.14
C GLY A 209 -7.32 27.67 16.92
N GLN A 210 -6.42 28.65 17.03
CA GLN A 210 -5.53 29.04 15.92
C GLN A 210 -4.46 27.99 15.69
N TRP A 211 -4.22 27.67 14.42
CA TRP A 211 -3.06 26.90 13.98
C TRP A 211 -1.83 27.81 13.81
N VAL A 212 -0.72 27.38 14.39
CA VAL A 212 0.57 28.08 14.38
C VAL A 212 1.72 27.13 14.09
N CYS A 213 2.89 27.66 13.76
CA CYS A 213 4.13 26.89 13.69
C CYS A 213 5.03 27.28 14.87
N LEU A 214 5.35 26.30 15.73
CA LEU A 214 6.45 26.40 16.66
C LEU A 214 7.74 26.10 15.90
N LYS A 215 8.59 27.11 15.74
CA LYS A 215 9.77 27.05 14.88
C LYS A 215 11.04 27.35 15.67
N MET A 216 12.04 26.51 15.50
CA MET A 216 13.42 26.86 15.81
C MET A 216 14.03 27.52 14.58
N LYS A 217 14.61 28.72 14.73
CA LYS A 217 15.38 29.30 13.61
C LYS A 217 16.52 28.35 13.24
N PRO A 218 16.88 28.24 11.95
CA PRO A 218 17.99 27.39 11.54
C PRO A 218 19.25 27.71 12.33
N ASN A 219 19.72 26.74 13.11
CA ASN A 219 20.79 26.94 14.09
C ASN A 219 22.06 26.21 13.66
N LYS A 220 23.12 26.97 13.39
CA LYS A 220 24.41 26.45 12.88
C LYS A 220 25.46 26.27 13.97
N ASP A 221 25.12 26.50 15.24
CA ASP A 221 26.03 26.27 16.35
C ASP A 221 26.44 24.79 16.36
N GLU A 222 27.75 24.54 16.32
CA GLU A 222 28.32 23.20 16.34
C GLU A 222 27.89 22.40 17.57
N LYS A 223 27.64 23.06 18.71
CA LYS A 223 27.13 22.40 19.92
C LYS A 223 25.71 21.90 19.72
N VAL A 224 24.86 22.70 19.07
CA VAL A 224 23.46 22.32 18.78
C VAL A 224 23.41 21.21 17.74
N ILE A 225 24.24 21.27 16.69
CA ILE A 225 24.37 20.19 15.71
C ILE A 225 24.84 18.90 16.39
N LYS A 226 25.89 18.97 17.21
CA LYS A 226 26.44 17.80 17.90
C LYS A 226 25.44 17.20 18.87
N GLU A 227 24.66 18.03 19.56
CA GLU A 227 23.60 17.56 20.44
C GLU A 227 22.46 16.88 19.67
N GLU A 228 21.99 17.49 18.58
CA GLU A 228 20.94 16.92 17.71
C GLU A 228 21.39 15.57 17.10
N LEU A 229 22.70 15.37 16.93
CA LEU A 229 23.31 14.11 16.47
C LEU A 229 23.73 13.14 17.60
N LEU A 230 23.28 13.38 18.84
CA LEU A 230 23.61 12.55 20.00
C LEU A 230 25.13 12.38 20.22
N GLY A 231 25.87 13.47 20.06
CA GLY A 231 27.32 13.52 20.24
C GLY A 231 28.14 13.16 19.00
N ARG A 232 27.51 12.67 17.92
CA ARG A 232 28.20 12.30 16.68
C ARG A 232 28.61 13.53 15.88
N ASN A 233 29.71 13.40 15.13
CA ASN A 233 30.14 14.42 14.19
C ASN A 233 29.43 14.22 12.84
N PRO A 234 28.94 15.30 12.20
CA PRO A 234 28.41 15.22 10.85
C PRO A 234 29.54 14.91 9.85
N GLU A 235 29.21 14.23 8.76
CA GLU A 235 30.11 14.12 7.61
C GLU A 235 30.18 15.44 6.84
N SER A 236 31.31 15.71 6.19
CA SER A 236 31.50 16.91 5.36
C SER A 236 30.49 17.04 4.22
N THR A 237 29.91 15.92 3.79
CA THR A 237 28.86 15.86 2.78
C THR A 237 27.52 16.40 3.28
N MET A 238 27.22 16.37 4.59
CA MET A 238 25.93 16.72 5.22
C MET A 238 25.69 18.24 5.28
N THR A 239 25.81 18.92 4.14
CA THR A 239 25.80 20.38 4.02
C THR A 239 24.46 21.03 4.38
N ASN A 240 23.33 20.34 4.23
CA ASN A 240 22.06 20.84 4.75
C ASN A 240 22.15 21.06 6.26
N LEU A 241 22.64 20.08 7.01
CA LEU A 241 22.78 20.19 8.45
C LEU A 241 23.88 21.20 8.85
N THR A 242 25.07 21.12 8.25
CA THR A 242 26.23 21.92 8.68
C THR A 242 26.19 23.36 8.17
N GLN A 243 25.60 23.62 7.00
CA GLN A 243 25.56 24.95 6.40
C GLN A 243 24.21 25.62 6.54
N SER A 244 23.09 24.87 6.59
CA SER A 244 21.76 25.47 6.83
C SER A 244 21.40 25.47 8.32
N GLY A 245 21.88 24.48 9.09
CA GLY A 245 21.69 24.37 10.53
C GLY A 245 20.58 23.39 10.93
N VAL A 246 20.53 23.07 12.21
CA VAL A 246 19.43 22.32 12.81
C VAL A 246 18.16 23.13 12.67
N THR A 247 17.10 22.54 12.14
CA THR A 247 15.82 23.22 11.90
C THR A 247 14.67 22.37 12.45
N VAL A 248 13.77 23.01 13.20
CA VAL A 248 12.54 22.40 13.70
C VAL A 248 11.35 23.23 13.23
N ILE A 249 10.39 22.55 12.61
CA ILE A 249 9.12 23.10 12.14
C ILE A 249 8.05 22.15 12.68
N ASP A 250 7.29 22.58 13.67
CA ASP A 250 6.22 21.78 14.27
C ASP A 250 4.91 22.58 14.28
N TYR A 251 3.88 22.07 13.61
CA TYR A 251 2.58 22.72 13.54
C TYR A 251 1.69 22.28 14.70
N HIS A 252 1.04 23.26 15.35
CA HIS A 252 0.22 23.05 16.54
C HIS A 252 -1.08 23.84 16.47
N GLN A 253 -2.15 23.29 17.04
CA GLN A 253 -3.36 24.05 17.35
C GLN A 253 -3.30 24.58 18.78
N ILE A 254 -3.63 25.87 18.99
CA ILE A 254 -3.67 26.46 20.33
C ILE A 254 -4.93 26.00 21.07
N LYS A 255 -4.75 25.28 22.17
CA LYS A 255 -5.81 24.83 23.08
C LYS A 255 -6.26 25.91 24.06
N SER A 256 -5.30 26.60 24.69
CA SER A 256 -5.60 27.65 25.68
C SER A 256 -4.47 28.65 25.81
N ILE A 257 -4.80 29.88 26.21
CA ILE A 257 -3.85 30.96 26.50
C ILE A 257 -4.12 31.48 27.91
N SER A 258 -3.08 31.54 28.75
CA SER A 258 -3.15 32.11 30.09
C SER A 258 -1.98 33.08 30.29
N GLY A 259 -2.25 34.39 30.21
CA GLY A 259 -1.19 35.39 30.16
C GLY A 259 -0.26 35.16 28.97
N THR A 260 1.00 34.85 29.25
CA THR A 260 2.05 34.54 28.25
C THR A 260 2.27 33.04 28.04
N ASP A 261 1.53 32.19 28.72
CA ASP A 261 1.60 30.74 28.54
C ASP A 261 0.61 30.30 27.46
N ILE A 262 1.12 29.61 26.44
CA ILE A 262 0.33 29.00 25.37
C ILE A 262 0.39 27.49 25.53
N THR A 263 -0.78 26.86 25.59
CA THR A 263 -0.91 25.40 25.58
C THR A 263 -1.44 24.95 24.23
N PHE A 264 -0.77 23.98 23.61
CA PHE A 264 -1.15 23.34 22.37
C PHE A 264 -2.08 22.15 22.63
N GLU A 265 -2.80 21.71 21.60
CA GLU A 265 -3.53 20.45 21.63
C GLU A 265 -2.57 19.26 21.55
N GLU A 266 -1.51 19.36 20.75
CA GLU A 266 -0.53 18.30 20.53
C GLU A 266 0.72 18.42 21.43
N PRO A 267 1.37 17.29 21.80
CA PRO A 267 2.58 17.35 22.61
C PRO A 267 3.77 17.86 21.79
N ILE A 268 4.71 18.52 22.42
CA ILE A 268 5.98 18.98 21.85
C ILE A 268 6.90 17.78 21.65
N MET A 269 7.24 17.48 20.39
CA MET A 269 8.03 16.28 20.04
C MET A 269 9.54 16.50 20.03
N ARG A 270 9.99 17.76 20.07
CA ARG A 270 11.40 18.16 20.24
C ARG A 270 11.43 19.21 21.33
N ALA A 271 12.14 18.93 22.43
CA ALA A 271 12.23 19.84 23.58
C ALA A 271 12.61 21.26 23.15
N VAL A 272 12.02 22.30 23.75
CA VAL A 272 12.44 23.69 23.54
C VAL A 272 13.53 24.00 24.55
N LYS A 273 14.71 24.46 24.09
CA LYS A 273 15.80 24.86 24.98
C LYS A 273 16.12 26.35 24.86
N SER A 274 16.62 26.90 25.96
CA SER A 274 17.07 28.29 26.01
C SER A 274 18.29 28.49 25.09
N GLY A 275 18.37 29.63 24.42
CA GLY A 275 19.47 29.97 23.52
C GLY A 275 19.34 29.46 22.08
N GLU A 276 18.28 28.73 21.73
CA GLU A 276 18.07 28.17 20.39
C GLU A 276 17.13 29.01 19.49
N GLU A 277 16.76 30.22 19.91
CA GLU A 277 15.92 31.16 19.14
C GLU A 277 14.59 30.57 18.62
N TRP A 278 13.77 30.11 19.55
CA TRP A 278 12.42 29.58 19.27
C TRP A 278 11.37 30.69 19.11
N GLU A 279 10.47 30.50 18.15
CA GLU A 279 9.40 31.45 17.82
C GLU A 279 8.08 30.71 17.52
N VAL A 280 6.96 31.38 17.82
CA VAL A 280 5.64 31.01 17.32
C VAL A 280 5.33 31.91 16.13
N ILE A 281 5.17 31.32 14.94
CA ILE A 281 5.02 32.05 13.68
C ILE A 281 3.71 31.70 12.96
N GLU A 282 3.34 32.52 11.98
CA GLU A 282 2.21 32.29 11.07
C GLU A 282 2.34 30.95 10.35
N TYR A 283 1.28 30.14 10.42
CA TYR A 283 1.07 28.99 9.56
C TYR A 283 -0.18 29.22 8.70
N LYS A 284 -0.01 29.88 7.56
CA LYS A 284 -1.09 30.06 6.59
C LYS A 284 -1.40 28.74 5.88
N HIS A 285 -2.65 28.29 5.96
CA HIS A 285 -3.10 26.97 5.52
C HIS A 285 -4.56 27.00 5.02
N HIS A 286 -5.02 25.87 4.48
CA HIS A 286 -6.44 25.60 4.23
C HIS A 286 -6.89 24.34 4.99
N GLU A 287 -8.19 24.23 5.25
CA GLU A 287 -8.78 23.12 6.01
C GLU A 287 -9.84 22.37 5.22
N GLY A 288 -10.09 21.11 5.58
CA GLY A 288 -11.23 20.33 5.08
C GLY A 288 -11.14 19.96 3.61
N VAL A 289 -9.93 19.67 3.12
CA VAL A 289 -9.68 19.30 1.72
C VAL A 289 -9.63 17.79 1.59
N GLY A 290 -10.32 17.22 0.60
CA GLY A 290 -10.42 15.78 0.40
C GLY A 290 -10.11 15.32 -1.03
N VAL A 291 -9.56 14.11 -1.16
CA VAL A 291 -9.56 13.34 -2.41
C VAL A 291 -10.08 11.94 -2.13
N GLU A 292 -11.12 11.51 -2.86
CA GLU A 292 -11.77 10.26 -2.57
C GLU A 292 -12.36 9.54 -3.78
N ASP A 293 -12.47 8.22 -3.67
CA ASP A 293 -13.29 7.37 -4.52
C ASP A 293 -12.90 7.35 -6.02
N LEU A 294 -11.61 7.32 -6.32
CA LEU A 294 -11.10 7.36 -7.70
C LEU A 294 -9.75 6.65 -7.88
N THR A 295 -9.38 6.40 -9.13
CA THR A 295 -8.06 5.92 -9.54
C THR A 295 -7.29 7.04 -10.25
N PHE A 296 -6.02 7.25 -9.92
CA PHE A 296 -5.07 7.97 -10.77
C PHE A 296 -4.29 6.98 -11.63
N ARG A 297 -4.27 7.20 -12.94
CA ARG A 297 -3.56 6.35 -13.90
C ARG A 297 -2.49 7.14 -14.65
N GLY A 298 -1.29 6.59 -14.70
CA GLY A 298 -0.20 7.08 -15.55
C GLY A 298 0.34 5.99 -16.46
N LYS A 299 1.56 6.19 -16.96
CA LYS A 299 2.32 5.22 -17.77
C LYS A 299 3.77 5.11 -17.30
N ALA A 300 3.97 4.94 -15.99
CA ALA A 300 5.29 4.66 -15.42
C ALA A 300 6.00 3.54 -16.21
N LYS A 301 7.31 3.66 -16.37
CA LYS A 301 8.09 2.78 -17.24
C LYS A 301 8.10 1.35 -16.72
N ASP A 302 7.94 0.40 -17.63
CA ASP A 302 8.10 -1.04 -17.34
C ASP A 302 9.50 -1.36 -16.81
N LYS A 303 10.52 -0.78 -17.43
CA LYS A 303 11.94 -0.88 -17.03
C LYS A 303 12.36 0.31 -16.17
N PHE A 304 11.66 0.51 -15.04
CA PHE A 304 12.01 1.54 -14.08
C PHE A 304 13.47 1.42 -13.63
N LYS A 305 14.19 2.54 -13.67
CA LYS A 305 15.55 2.65 -13.12
C LYS A 305 15.60 3.87 -12.20
N HIS A 306 15.87 3.64 -10.92
CA HIS A 306 16.06 4.72 -9.95
C HIS A 306 17.15 5.70 -10.44
N HIS A 307 16.78 6.98 -10.57
CA HIS A 307 17.64 8.04 -11.13
C HIS A 307 18.20 7.70 -12.53
N GLY A 308 17.44 6.95 -13.33
CA GLY A 308 17.80 6.61 -14.70
C GLY A 308 17.55 7.76 -15.68
N SER A 309 16.42 8.44 -15.51
CA SER A 309 15.95 9.56 -16.34
C SER A 309 14.87 10.35 -15.60
N TRP A 310 14.47 11.51 -16.14
CA TRP A 310 13.34 12.25 -15.58
C TRP A 310 12.02 11.48 -15.74
N GLU A 311 11.91 10.61 -16.74
CA GLU A 311 10.75 9.75 -16.91
C GLU A 311 10.63 8.69 -15.80
N ASP A 312 11.77 8.18 -15.33
CA ASP A 312 11.81 7.24 -14.21
C ASP A 312 11.46 7.91 -12.87
N ASP A 313 11.82 9.19 -12.70
CA ASP A 313 11.72 9.88 -11.42
C ASP A 313 10.50 10.79 -11.28
N GLY A 314 9.94 11.29 -12.39
CA GLY A 314 8.89 12.29 -12.29
C GLY A 314 7.89 12.44 -13.42
N ALA A 315 7.89 11.60 -14.46
CA ALA A 315 6.93 11.73 -15.55
C ALA A 315 5.46 11.70 -15.09
N TYR A 316 5.10 10.84 -14.14
CA TYR A 316 3.71 10.66 -13.72
C TYR A 316 3.55 10.96 -12.23
N LYS A 317 3.33 12.24 -11.89
CA LYS A 317 3.03 12.72 -10.53
C LYS A 317 1.61 13.30 -10.49
N PRO A 318 0.59 12.53 -10.08
CA PRO A 318 -0.79 12.97 -10.21
C PRO A 318 -1.16 14.09 -9.22
N ILE A 319 -0.67 14.04 -7.98
CA ILE A 319 -1.17 14.96 -6.95
C ILE A 319 -0.20 15.25 -5.80
N ASN A 320 -0.26 16.48 -5.29
CA ASN A 320 0.23 16.81 -3.95
C ASN A 320 -0.78 17.66 -3.15
N PHE A 321 -0.59 17.63 -1.84
CA PHE A 321 -1.29 18.43 -0.85
C PHE A 321 -0.26 19.35 -0.20
N VAL A 322 -0.54 20.65 -0.10
CA VAL A 322 0.45 21.61 0.40
C VAL A 322 -0.18 22.58 1.41
N ARG A 323 0.35 22.60 2.64
CA ARG A 323 -0.11 23.48 3.73
C ARG A 323 -1.60 23.32 4.02
N LEU A 324 -1.98 22.08 4.25
CA LEU A 324 -3.35 21.70 4.57
C LEU A 324 -3.44 21.16 5.99
N VAL A 325 -4.58 21.41 6.61
CA VAL A 325 -4.91 20.95 7.95
C VAL A 325 -6.22 20.18 7.90
N ASN A 326 -6.40 19.16 8.74
CA ASN A 326 -7.66 18.40 8.82
C ASN A 326 -8.17 17.99 7.42
N SER A 327 -7.27 17.40 6.63
CA SER A 327 -7.47 17.10 5.21
C SER A 327 -7.13 15.65 4.91
N TRP A 328 -7.64 15.08 3.82
CA TRP A 328 -7.57 13.64 3.60
C TRP A 328 -7.40 13.18 2.16
N MET A 329 -6.89 11.96 2.03
CA MET A 329 -7.05 11.11 0.85
C MET A 329 -7.62 9.77 1.32
N ARG A 330 -8.67 9.27 0.67
CA ARG A 330 -9.24 7.95 1.02
C ARG A 330 -9.76 7.19 -0.18
N ARG A 331 -9.65 5.87 -0.13
CA ARG A 331 -10.21 4.98 -1.16
C ARG A 331 -9.71 5.32 -2.57
N VAL A 332 -8.41 5.51 -2.70
CA VAL A 332 -7.74 5.90 -3.96
C VAL A 332 -6.85 4.76 -4.46
N ARG A 333 -6.79 4.57 -5.78
CA ARG A 333 -5.78 3.71 -6.41
C ARG A 333 -4.81 4.55 -7.25
N PHE A 334 -3.52 4.20 -7.20
CA PHE A 334 -2.49 4.67 -8.12
C PHE A 334 -2.10 3.51 -9.05
N GLU A 335 -2.18 3.73 -10.36
CA GLU A 335 -1.92 2.71 -11.38
C GLU A 335 -0.84 3.18 -12.38
N ASN A 336 0.31 2.50 -12.40
CA ASN A 336 1.49 2.89 -13.20
C ASN A 336 1.92 4.35 -12.97
N ILE A 337 2.14 4.69 -11.70
CA ILE A 337 2.49 6.05 -11.26
C ILE A 337 3.95 6.11 -10.82
N THR A 338 4.62 7.20 -11.18
CA THR A 338 6.04 7.42 -10.85
C THR A 338 6.22 7.92 -9.41
N GLU A 339 5.47 8.94 -9.00
CA GLU A 339 5.39 9.37 -7.59
C GLU A 339 3.92 9.54 -7.22
N CYS A 340 3.43 8.82 -6.21
CA CYS A 340 1.99 8.74 -5.93
C CYS A 340 1.42 10.03 -5.36
N ALA A 341 1.72 10.34 -4.10
CA ALA A 341 1.23 11.56 -3.45
C ALA A 341 2.20 12.08 -2.39
N THR A 342 2.31 13.41 -2.30
CA THR A 342 3.07 14.08 -1.24
C THR A 342 2.14 14.99 -0.44
N PHE A 343 2.15 14.84 0.88
CA PHE A 343 1.55 15.76 1.84
C PHE A 343 2.64 16.66 2.40
N GLN A 344 2.76 17.86 1.85
CA GLN A 344 3.83 18.80 2.14
C GLN A 344 3.38 19.89 3.13
N ASP A 345 4.15 20.09 4.19
CA ASP A 345 3.91 21.14 5.19
C ASP A 345 2.50 21.12 5.79
N CYS A 346 1.91 19.93 5.96
CA CYS A 346 0.54 19.71 6.43
C CYS A 346 0.50 19.41 7.94
N ALA A 347 -0.69 19.52 8.55
CA ALA A 347 -0.93 19.07 9.93
C ALA A 347 -2.24 18.29 10.07
N ASN A 348 -2.28 17.27 10.93
CA ASN A 348 -3.50 16.48 11.20
C ASN A 348 -4.23 16.00 9.93
N VAL A 349 -3.45 15.51 8.97
CA VAL A 349 -3.96 14.93 7.72
C VAL A 349 -3.99 13.41 7.80
N ILE A 350 -4.91 12.78 7.05
CA ILE A 350 -5.01 11.32 6.97
C ILE A 350 -5.03 10.83 5.52
N CYS A 351 -4.22 9.83 5.20
CA CYS A 351 -4.24 9.11 3.95
C CYS A 351 -4.55 7.65 4.24
N TYR A 352 -5.69 7.11 3.80
CA TYR A 352 -6.05 5.73 4.13
C TYR A 352 -6.78 4.95 3.05
N ASP A 353 -6.65 3.62 3.10
CA ASP A 353 -7.26 2.70 2.13
C ASP A 353 -6.84 3.07 0.69
N VAL A 354 -5.54 2.93 0.44
CA VAL A 354 -4.89 3.25 -0.83
C VAL A 354 -4.26 2.01 -1.44
N GLU A 355 -4.41 1.85 -2.74
CA GLU A 355 -3.75 0.80 -3.52
C GLU A 355 -2.75 1.39 -4.50
N ILE A 356 -1.57 0.77 -4.62
CA ILE A 356 -0.56 1.13 -5.61
C ILE A 356 -0.27 -0.12 -6.44
N THR A 357 -0.48 -0.02 -7.75
CA THR A 357 -0.49 -1.17 -8.67
C THR A 357 0.14 -0.84 -10.03
N GLY A 358 0.42 -1.89 -10.80
CA GLY A 358 1.04 -1.78 -12.11
C GLY A 358 2.55 -1.59 -12.05
N ASN A 359 3.12 -0.92 -13.05
CA ASN A 359 4.56 -0.72 -13.10
C ASN A 359 5.04 0.07 -11.87
N ARG A 360 6.08 -0.43 -11.21
CA ARG A 360 6.75 0.29 -10.12
C ARG A 360 7.37 1.58 -10.63
N GLY A 361 7.47 2.56 -9.74
CA GLY A 361 8.07 3.86 -10.01
C GLY A 361 9.03 4.26 -8.89
N HIS A 362 9.15 5.57 -8.72
CA HIS A 362 10.10 6.20 -7.81
C HIS A 362 9.60 6.25 -6.37
N SER A 363 8.36 6.66 -6.09
CA SER A 363 7.88 6.76 -4.70
C SER A 363 6.37 6.56 -4.50
N ALA A 364 6.04 6.02 -3.32
CA ALA A 364 4.68 5.86 -2.83
C ALA A 364 4.14 7.17 -2.19
N VAL A 365 3.46 7.09 -1.05
CA VAL A 365 2.86 8.23 -0.35
C VAL A 365 3.77 8.71 0.78
N ARG A 366 4.03 10.02 0.87
CA ARG A 366 4.89 10.57 1.93
C ARG A 366 4.36 11.83 2.64
N MET A 367 4.71 11.96 3.91
CA MET A 367 4.60 13.19 4.70
C MET A 367 5.91 14.00 4.61
N ALA A 368 5.89 15.15 3.95
CA ALA A 368 7.06 15.98 3.72
C ALA A 368 7.00 17.29 4.53
N GLY A 369 7.74 17.38 5.62
CA GLY A 369 7.75 18.57 6.48
C GLY A 369 6.44 18.76 7.22
N SER A 370 5.67 17.69 7.40
CA SER A 370 4.33 17.69 7.99
C SER A 370 4.37 17.26 9.45
N SER A 371 3.40 17.71 10.24
CA SER A 371 3.23 17.32 11.64
C SER A 371 2.00 16.45 11.83
N ARG A 372 2.09 15.38 12.63
CA ARG A 372 0.91 14.60 13.06
C ARG A 372 0.05 14.07 11.90
N GLY A 373 0.68 13.78 10.76
CA GLY A 373 0.04 13.08 9.65
C GLY A 373 -0.09 11.58 9.93
N LEU A 374 -1.16 10.97 9.43
CA LEU A 374 -1.39 9.52 9.48
C LEU A 374 -1.48 8.96 8.06
N ILE A 375 -0.59 8.03 7.71
CA ILE A 375 -0.71 7.20 6.51
C ILE A 375 -1.11 5.81 6.99
N ALA A 376 -2.29 5.33 6.61
CA ALA A 376 -2.86 4.07 7.10
C ALA A 376 -3.28 3.14 5.95
N ASN A 377 -3.11 1.83 6.11
CA ASN A 377 -3.66 0.83 5.17
C ASN A 377 -3.30 1.12 3.68
N VAL A 378 -2.09 1.61 3.41
CA VAL A 378 -1.58 1.70 2.04
C VAL A 378 -1.05 0.34 1.64
N TYR A 379 -1.41 -0.10 0.45
CA TYR A 379 -1.03 -1.39 -0.07
C TYR A 379 -0.35 -1.24 -1.44
N ASP A 380 0.94 -1.53 -1.49
CA ASP A 380 1.75 -1.45 -2.70
C ASP A 380 2.13 -2.85 -3.21
N ASN A 381 1.59 -3.20 -4.38
CA ASN A 381 1.91 -4.43 -5.12
C ASN A 381 2.32 -4.11 -6.55
N THR A 382 3.06 -3.03 -6.73
CA THR A 382 3.65 -2.74 -8.03
C THR A 382 4.65 -3.82 -8.45
N HIS A 383 4.75 -4.02 -9.75
CA HIS A 383 5.62 -5.00 -10.39
C HIS A 383 6.72 -4.31 -11.21
N GLY A 384 7.81 -5.01 -11.42
CA GLY A 384 8.95 -4.48 -12.17
C GLY A 384 10.14 -5.39 -11.99
N TYR A 385 11.33 -4.81 -11.98
CA TYR A 385 12.58 -5.54 -11.84
C TYR A 385 13.22 -5.20 -10.50
N LEU A 386 14.00 -6.15 -9.97
CA LEU A 386 14.84 -5.86 -8.81
C LEU A 386 15.78 -4.70 -9.14
N THR A 387 16.02 -3.84 -8.16
CA THR A 387 16.98 -2.73 -8.30
C THR A 387 18.40 -3.23 -8.68
N SER A 388 18.75 -4.43 -8.22
CA SER A 388 20.01 -5.11 -8.54
C SER A 388 20.06 -5.69 -9.95
N ASP A 389 18.92 -5.98 -10.58
CA ASP A 389 18.85 -6.53 -11.94
C ASP A 389 19.09 -5.42 -12.97
N LYS A 390 20.33 -5.33 -13.45
CA LYS A 390 20.73 -4.33 -14.46
C LYS A 390 20.32 -4.71 -15.89
N ASN A 391 19.91 -5.95 -16.11
CA ASN A 391 19.56 -6.47 -17.44
C ASN A 391 18.06 -6.51 -17.68
N PHE A 392 17.25 -6.26 -16.63
CA PHE A 392 15.79 -6.35 -16.70
C PHE A 392 15.34 -7.71 -17.23
N ALA A 393 15.93 -8.77 -16.67
CA ALA A 393 15.76 -10.15 -17.12
C ALA A 393 14.69 -10.90 -16.30
N ASP A 394 14.42 -10.46 -15.07
CA ASP A 394 13.52 -11.16 -14.14
C ASP A 394 12.46 -10.19 -13.59
N GLN A 395 11.32 -10.13 -14.28
CA GLN A 395 10.20 -9.29 -13.87
C GLN A 395 9.43 -9.98 -12.73
N ARG A 396 9.19 -9.23 -11.65
CA ARG A 396 8.54 -9.72 -10.43
C ARG A 396 7.40 -8.82 -10.02
N THR A 397 6.38 -9.42 -9.43
CA THR A 397 5.26 -8.71 -8.79
C THR A 397 5.54 -8.48 -7.31
N GLY A 398 4.90 -7.48 -6.73
CA GLY A 398 5.04 -7.20 -5.29
C GLY A 398 6.41 -6.69 -4.90
N LEU A 399 7.12 -6.01 -5.81
CA LEU A 399 8.40 -5.38 -5.50
C LEU A 399 8.24 -4.06 -4.77
N GLY A 400 7.11 -3.37 -4.98
CA GLY A 400 6.86 -2.05 -4.41
C GLY A 400 7.48 -0.94 -5.24
N GLN A 401 7.06 0.29 -4.96
CA GLN A 401 7.76 1.49 -5.39
C GLN A 401 9.23 1.45 -4.93
N TYR A 402 10.10 2.31 -5.46
CA TYR A 402 11.48 2.33 -4.98
C TYR A 402 11.60 2.88 -3.56
N HIS A 403 10.79 3.90 -3.26
CA HIS A 403 10.60 4.46 -1.93
C HIS A 403 9.18 4.14 -1.44
N ALA A 404 9.07 3.37 -0.35
CA ALA A 404 7.79 3.04 0.27
C ALA A 404 7.04 4.26 0.85
N CYS A 405 5.95 3.99 1.58
CA CYS A 405 5.29 5.02 2.37
C CYS A 405 6.18 5.49 3.52
N GLY A 406 6.17 6.78 3.80
CA GLY A 406 7.02 7.32 4.85
C GLY A 406 7.04 8.83 4.95
N ILE A 407 8.22 9.35 5.27
CA ILE A 407 8.43 10.74 5.70
C ILE A 407 9.66 11.36 5.03
N SER A 408 9.72 12.70 5.04
CA SER A 408 10.85 13.48 4.54
C SER A 408 10.82 14.90 5.11
N LYS A 409 11.90 15.68 4.90
CA LYS A 409 11.98 17.07 5.39
C LYS A 409 11.82 17.12 6.91
N HIS A 410 11.50 18.29 7.46
CA HIS A 410 11.40 18.50 8.91
C HIS A 410 10.17 17.84 9.55
N SER A 411 9.66 16.75 8.96
CA SER A 411 8.50 16.00 9.44
C SER A 411 8.67 15.57 10.89
N ILE A 412 7.59 15.67 11.67
CA ILE A 412 7.62 15.45 13.11
C ILE A 412 6.30 14.90 13.68
N GLY A 413 6.37 13.82 14.45
CA GLY A 413 5.21 13.17 15.08
C GLY A 413 4.26 12.49 14.09
N ASN A 414 4.74 12.03 12.93
CA ASN A 414 3.91 11.35 11.94
C ASN A 414 3.83 9.84 12.21
N VAL A 415 2.72 9.24 11.78
CA VAL A 415 2.44 7.81 11.93
C VAL A 415 2.20 7.17 10.57
N ILE A 416 2.87 6.05 10.34
CA ILE A 416 2.66 5.16 9.20
C ILE A 416 2.18 3.84 9.79
N TRP A 417 0.92 3.50 9.57
CA TRP A 417 0.24 2.44 10.29
C TRP A 417 -0.35 1.41 9.33
N ASN A 418 -0.16 0.12 9.59
CA ASN A 418 -0.76 -0.97 8.78
C ASN A 418 -0.46 -0.87 7.28
N CYS A 419 0.66 -0.25 6.88
CA CYS A 419 1.03 -0.13 5.48
C CYS A 419 1.81 -1.37 5.04
N THR A 420 1.50 -1.89 3.85
CA THR A 420 2.23 -2.99 3.23
C THR A 420 2.91 -2.49 1.97
N TRP A 421 4.23 -2.66 1.90
CA TRP A 421 5.03 -2.42 0.71
C TRP A 421 5.69 -3.71 0.22
N GLY A 422 6.32 -3.61 -0.95
CA GLY A 422 6.86 -4.78 -1.63
C GLY A 422 8.18 -5.29 -1.08
N THR A 423 8.67 -6.37 -1.70
CA THR A 423 9.84 -7.12 -1.24
C THR A 423 11.18 -6.54 -1.68
N ASP A 424 11.24 -5.45 -2.47
CA ASP A 424 12.48 -4.77 -2.86
C ASP A 424 12.40 -3.27 -2.51
N ASP A 425 12.06 -3.01 -1.24
CA ASP A 425 11.72 -1.71 -0.69
C ASP A 425 12.08 -1.66 0.82
N CYS A 426 11.92 -0.51 1.48
CA CYS A 426 12.09 -0.34 2.91
C CYS A 426 11.23 0.82 3.40
N PHE A 427 11.05 0.97 4.71
CA PHE A 427 10.37 2.14 5.25
C PHE A 427 11.03 3.43 4.73
N GLU A 428 10.24 4.43 4.34
CA GLU A 428 10.80 5.61 3.69
C GLU A 428 11.12 6.73 4.68
N SER A 429 12.35 7.25 4.57
CA SER A 429 12.81 8.44 5.31
C SER A 429 13.79 9.25 4.45
N HIS A 430 13.27 10.14 3.59
CA HIS A 430 13.97 10.80 2.48
C HIS A 430 15.02 11.87 2.89
N ALA A 431 15.43 11.87 4.16
CA ALA A 431 16.33 12.85 4.77
C ALA A 431 15.77 14.28 4.85
N THR A 432 16.68 15.23 5.10
CA THR A 432 16.40 16.63 5.46
C THR A 432 15.76 16.76 6.86
N GLN A 433 16.39 16.12 7.86
CA GLN A 433 16.10 16.28 9.29
C GLN A 433 14.69 15.89 9.80
N PRO A 434 14.08 14.77 9.34
CA PRO A 434 12.87 14.29 9.99
C PRO A 434 13.18 13.67 11.36
N ARG A 435 12.20 13.66 12.27
CA ARG A 435 12.34 13.16 13.65
C ARG A 435 11.01 12.67 14.20
N ALA A 436 11.03 11.93 15.31
CA ALA A 436 9.81 11.51 16.02
C ALA A 436 8.76 10.89 15.08
N SER A 437 9.08 9.76 14.44
CA SER A 437 8.15 9.07 13.53
C SER A 437 7.88 7.66 14.01
N LEU A 438 6.66 7.19 13.81
CA LEU A 438 6.23 5.85 14.15
C LEU A 438 5.84 5.07 12.88
N PHE A 439 6.49 3.94 12.66
CA PHE A 439 6.04 2.90 11.74
C PHE A 439 5.47 1.75 12.56
N ASP A 440 4.16 1.53 12.46
CA ASP A 440 3.40 0.66 13.36
C ASP A 440 2.64 -0.40 12.58
N CYS A 441 2.89 -1.67 12.85
CA CYS A 441 2.25 -2.80 12.17
C CYS A 441 2.45 -2.79 10.64
N CYS A 442 3.53 -2.17 10.15
CA CYS A 442 3.85 -2.16 8.73
C CYS A 442 4.48 -3.50 8.30
N LYS A 443 4.40 -3.78 7.00
CA LYS A 443 4.85 -5.03 6.40
C LYS A 443 5.61 -4.78 5.10
N GLY A 444 6.70 -5.52 4.87
CA GLY A 444 7.36 -5.53 3.57
C GLY A 444 8.87 -5.80 3.64
N GLY A 445 9.57 -5.48 2.54
CA GLY A 445 11.02 -5.54 2.47
C GLY A 445 11.70 -4.61 3.48
N PHE A 446 12.95 -4.94 3.82
CA PHE A 446 13.78 -4.16 4.73
C PHE A 446 15.23 -4.01 4.20
N MET A 447 15.37 -3.27 3.10
CA MET A 447 16.65 -3.03 2.41
C MET A 447 17.29 -1.71 2.84
N GLN A 448 18.60 -1.69 3.10
CA GLN A 448 19.29 -0.56 3.73
C GLN A 448 19.42 0.69 2.84
N LEU A 449 19.31 0.54 1.52
CA LEU A 449 19.50 1.62 0.54
C LEU A 449 18.24 1.95 -0.25
N ARG A 450 17.06 1.68 0.34
CA ARG A 450 15.77 2.05 -0.26
C ARG A 450 15.20 3.35 0.31
N MET A 451 15.75 3.86 1.41
CA MET A 451 15.46 5.20 1.88
C MET A 451 16.06 6.20 0.88
N GLY A 452 15.28 7.18 0.45
CA GLY A 452 15.80 8.24 -0.41
C GLY A 452 16.65 9.27 0.32
N GLY A 453 17.02 10.34 -0.39
CA GLY A 453 17.78 11.46 0.16
C GLY A 453 19.21 11.57 -0.38
N ASP A 454 19.54 12.76 -0.86
CA ASP A 454 20.91 13.07 -1.28
C ASP A 454 21.85 13.18 -0.07
N LYS A 455 23.13 12.85 -0.26
CA LYS A 455 24.18 12.96 0.77
C LYS A 455 24.25 14.36 1.42
N SER A 456 23.89 15.42 0.69
CA SER A 456 23.80 16.78 1.22
C SER A 456 22.69 16.98 2.23
N GLN A 457 21.63 16.19 2.14
CA GLN A 457 20.41 16.33 2.94
C GLN A 457 20.41 15.45 4.20
N LEU A 458 21.40 14.57 4.34
CA LEU A 458 21.52 13.66 5.48
C LEU A 458 21.57 14.42 6.82
N PRO A 459 21.02 13.83 7.90
CA PRO A 459 20.63 12.42 8.02
C PRO A 459 19.22 12.08 7.48
N ASN A 460 18.99 10.80 7.17
CA ASN A 460 17.70 10.22 6.82
C ASN A 460 16.68 10.38 7.93
N HIS A 461 17.07 10.16 9.18
CA HIS A 461 16.23 10.38 10.35
C HIS A 461 17.08 10.79 11.55
N LEU A 462 16.64 11.83 12.26
CA LEU A 462 17.17 12.25 13.56
C LEU A 462 16.57 11.37 14.67
N ASP A 463 16.55 11.84 15.91
CA ASP A 463 16.15 10.98 17.02
C ASP A 463 14.65 10.58 16.95
N ASP A 464 14.32 9.53 17.69
CA ASP A 464 12.95 9.03 17.90
C ASP A 464 12.27 8.42 16.66
N LEU A 465 13.04 7.69 15.83
CA LEU A 465 12.44 6.71 14.93
C LEU A 465 11.96 5.51 15.75
N THR A 466 10.67 5.17 15.65
CA THR A 466 10.08 3.99 16.31
C THR A 466 9.53 3.03 15.25
N LEU A 467 10.01 1.78 15.27
CA LEU A 467 9.47 0.65 14.52
C LEU A 467 8.76 -0.28 15.49
N TRP A 468 7.45 -0.48 15.32
CA TRP A 468 6.63 -1.28 16.22
C TRP A 468 5.90 -2.38 15.44
N ASN A 469 6.08 -3.64 15.86
CA ASN A 469 5.48 -4.82 15.23
C ASN A 469 5.62 -4.85 13.70
N PHE A 470 6.82 -4.56 13.21
CA PHE A 470 7.10 -4.62 11.78
C PHE A 470 7.22 -6.08 11.31
N ASP A 471 6.43 -6.48 10.30
CA ASP A 471 6.48 -7.79 9.64
C ASP A 471 7.43 -7.72 8.42
N CYS A 472 8.67 -8.17 8.61
CA CYS A 472 9.65 -8.20 7.52
C CYS A 472 9.39 -9.38 6.57
N THR A 473 9.18 -9.09 5.29
CA THR A 473 8.94 -10.13 4.29
C THR A 473 10.17 -10.51 3.48
N ALA A 474 11.17 -9.62 3.41
CA ALA A 474 12.39 -9.84 2.64
C ALA A 474 13.54 -8.95 3.12
N ILE A 475 14.76 -9.45 2.96
CA ILE A 475 16.02 -8.71 3.18
C ILE A 475 16.98 -8.95 2.02
N ASN A 476 18.00 -8.10 1.92
CA ASN A 476 19.22 -8.43 1.20
C ASN A 476 20.27 -8.97 2.20
N PRO A 477 20.66 -10.26 2.16
CA PRO A 477 21.64 -10.81 3.10
C PRO A 477 23.01 -10.11 3.06
N ALA A 478 23.39 -9.50 1.93
CA ALA A 478 24.64 -8.76 1.80
C ALA A 478 24.64 -7.41 2.56
N GLU A 479 23.47 -6.96 3.03
CA GLU A 479 23.30 -5.73 3.81
C GLU A 479 23.24 -6.02 5.31
N MET A 480 23.41 -7.28 5.74
CA MET A 480 23.35 -7.67 7.15
C MET A 480 24.75 -7.73 7.81
N PRO A 481 24.88 -7.40 9.11
CA PRO A 481 23.82 -6.81 9.95
C PRO A 481 23.45 -5.41 9.45
N PHE A 482 22.16 -5.06 9.53
CA PHE A 482 21.62 -3.79 9.09
C PHE A 482 22.23 -2.64 9.91
N LYS A 483 22.78 -1.65 9.22
CA LYS A 483 23.55 -0.58 9.85
C LYS A 483 22.83 0.76 9.73
N TRP A 484 22.56 1.38 10.87
CA TRP A 484 21.82 2.65 10.97
C TRP A 484 22.72 3.85 10.68
N TRP A 485 23.98 3.79 11.11
CA TRP A 485 24.94 4.88 10.93
C TRP A 485 26.38 4.37 10.76
N GLU A 486 26.97 4.54 9.57
CA GLU A 486 28.38 4.19 9.31
C GLU A 486 29.14 5.30 8.61
N ASN A 487 30.22 5.80 9.20
CA ASN A 487 31.02 6.85 8.57
C ASN A 487 31.92 6.29 7.44
N GLY A 488 32.00 7.02 6.33
CA GLY A 488 32.93 6.74 5.23
C GLY A 488 32.47 5.66 4.23
N THR A 489 32.10 4.47 4.69
CA THR A 489 31.68 3.35 3.81
C THR A 489 30.28 3.52 3.22
N ASN A 490 29.31 3.96 4.03
CA ASN A 490 27.96 4.25 3.56
C ASN A 490 27.65 5.76 3.67
N LYS A 491 27.82 6.46 2.55
CA LYS A 491 27.59 7.91 2.43
C LYS A 491 26.14 8.30 2.07
N TRP A 492 25.25 7.32 1.91
CA TRP A 492 23.90 7.52 1.40
C TRP A 492 22.80 7.26 2.43
N TYR A 493 23.15 6.66 3.57
CA TYR A 493 22.19 6.34 4.62
C TYR A 493 22.72 6.70 6.02
N LYS A 494 21.92 7.46 6.78
CA LYS A 494 22.22 7.88 8.16
C LYS A 494 20.94 8.03 8.97
N THR A 495 20.75 7.17 9.96
CA THR A 495 19.65 7.26 10.91
C THR A 495 20.20 7.15 12.32
N LEU A 496 19.79 8.06 13.20
CA LEU A 496 20.14 7.94 14.63
C LEU A 496 19.50 6.67 15.23
N PRO A 497 20.08 6.10 16.31
CA PRO A 497 19.64 4.82 16.85
C PRO A 497 18.12 4.75 17.09
N PRO A 498 17.38 3.85 16.42
CA PRO A 498 15.93 3.76 16.55
C PRO A 498 15.49 2.94 17.77
N THR A 499 14.22 3.10 18.15
CA THR A 499 13.49 2.17 19.02
C THR A 499 12.83 1.12 18.13
N ILE A 500 13.17 -0.16 18.32
CA ILE A 500 12.62 -1.29 17.56
C ILE A 500 11.99 -2.25 18.55
N VAL A 501 10.71 -2.55 18.37
CA VAL A 501 9.96 -3.45 19.26
C VAL A 501 9.12 -4.39 18.41
N GLY A 502 9.28 -5.71 18.62
CA GLY A 502 8.47 -6.73 17.95
C GLY A 502 8.72 -6.87 16.46
N MET A 503 9.93 -6.56 15.97
CA MET A 503 10.35 -6.89 14.60
C MET A 503 10.22 -8.41 14.40
N HIS A 504 9.48 -8.86 13.39
CA HIS A 504 9.26 -10.30 13.15
C HIS A 504 9.19 -10.63 11.66
N GLY A 505 8.89 -11.90 11.34
CA GLY A 505 8.91 -12.41 9.97
C GLY A 505 10.30 -12.89 9.56
N THR A 506 10.81 -12.41 8.43
CA THR A 506 12.18 -12.63 7.99
C THR A 506 13.15 -12.00 8.97
N LYS A 507 14.10 -12.79 9.48
CA LYS A 507 15.06 -12.34 10.48
C LYS A 507 15.88 -11.15 9.96
N VAL A 508 15.93 -10.08 10.75
CA VAL A 508 16.79 -8.92 10.51
C VAL A 508 17.74 -8.76 11.68
N ASP A 509 19.03 -8.90 11.40
CA ASP A 509 20.09 -8.69 12.38
C ASP A 509 20.52 -7.21 12.32
N PHE A 510 20.51 -6.52 13.46
CA PHE A 510 20.96 -5.13 13.56
C PHE A 510 22.40 -5.05 14.06
N ALA A 511 23.14 -4.03 13.61
CA ALA A 511 24.50 -3.81 14.09
C ALA A 511 24.54 -3.44 15.58
N ASP A 512 25.46 -4.04 16.32
CA ASP A 512 25.63 -3.81 17.76
C ASP A 512 25.76 -2.32 18.10
N ASN A 513 25.11 -1.91 19.20
CA ASN A 513 25.13 -0.54 19.72
C ASN A 513 24.64 0.53 18.73
N GLN A 514 23.85 0.17 17.71
CA GLN A 514 23.22 1.11 16.77
C GLN A 514 21.70 1.24 16.92
N THR A 515 21.12 0.67 17.98
CA THR A 515 19.71 0.80 18.34
C THR A 515 19.56 1.50 19.70
N LYS A 516 18.58 2.39 19.84
CA LYS A 516 18.20 2.97 21.14
C LYS A 516 17.57 1.90 22.03
N ARG A 517 16.76 1.03 21.42
CA ARG A 517 16.18 -0.16 22.04
C ARG A 517 15.90 -1.19 20.94
N ASP A 518 16.22 -2.46 21.21
CA ASP A 518 15.76 -3.61 20.43
C ASP A 518 15.12 -4.58 21.42
N GLU A 519 13.80 -4.72 21.33
CA GLU A 519 13.00 -5.54 22.24
C GLU A 519 12.18 -6.56 21.43
N ALA A 520 12.22 -7.83 21.84
CA ALA A 520 11.38 -8.88 21.26
C ALA A 520 11.59 -9.08 19.74
N ASN A 521 12.83 -8.98 19.25
CA ASN A 521 13.17 -9.34 17.87
C ASN A 521 12.86 -10.83 17.58
N GLY A 522 12.21 -11.09 16.46
CA GLY A 522 11.75 -12.40 16.01
C GLY A 522 10.32 -12.76 16.43
N GLN A 523 9.62 -11.91 17.18
CA GLN A 523 8.26 -12.20 17.69
C GLN A 523 7.34 -10.97 17.64
N GLU A 524 6.07 -11.21 17.36
CA GLU A 524 5.02 -10.19 17.57
C GLU A 524 4.88 -9.85 19.06
N VAL A 525 4.44 -8.61 19.34
CA VAL A 525 4.25 -8.11 20.71
C VAL A 525 2.87 -7.55 20.98
N SER A 526 2.51 -7.47 22.27
CA SER A 526 1.35 -6.73 22.77
C SER A 526 1.77 -5.38 23.40
N PRO A 527 1.02 -4.29 23.16
CA PRO A 527 -0.11 -4.18 22.22
C PRO A 527 0.33 -4.36 20.77
N ARG A 528 -0.57 -4.87 19.92
CA ARG A 528 -0.27 -5.04 18.49
C ARG A 528 0.10 -3.70 17.85
N SER A 529 -0.77 -2.70 17.96
CA SER A 529 -0.50 -1.36 17.46
C SER A 529 -0.20 -0.42 18.63
N LEU A 530 0.97 0.22 18.59
CA LEU A 530 1.32 1.26 19.55
C LEU A 530 0.40 2.48 19.38
N TYR A 531 0.15 2.93 18.15
CA TYR A 531 -0.70 4.08 17.87
C TYR A 531 -2.11 3.88 18.43
N ALA A 532 -2.74 2.73 18.15
CA ALA A 532 -4.09 2.42 18.65
C ALA A 532 -4.12 2.34 20.18
N ALA A 533 -3.08 1.76 20.82
CA ALA A 533 -3.01 1.65 22.27
C ALA A 533 -2.82 3.03 22.94
N GLN A 534 -1.97 3.89 22.39
CA GLN A 534 -1.79 5.27 22.86
C GLN A 534 -3.07 6.08 22.69
N LEU A 535 -3.74 5.94 21.55
CA LEU A 535 -5.02 6.59 21.28
C LEU A 535 -6.10 6.16 22.28
N LYS A 536 -6.20 4.86 22.57
CA LYS A 536 -7.09 4.33 23.60
C LYS A 536 -6.76 4.88 24.98
N LYS A 537 -5.48 4.93 25.35
CA LYS A 537 -5.03 5.50 26.63
C LYS A 537 -5.42 6.97 26.76
N ARG A 538 -5.19 7.77 25.71
CA ARG A 538 -5.49 9.21 25.70
C ARG A 538 -6.99 9.48 25.77
N LEU A 539 -7.80 8.77 24.98
CA LEU A 539 -9.24 9.04 24.88
C LEU A 539 -10.08 8.29 25.93
N GLY A 540 -9.53 7.27 26.58
CA GLY A 540 -10.26 6.35 27.45
C GLY A 540 -11.07 5.28 26.70
N TYR A 541 -11.14 5.37 25.37
CA TYR A 541 -11.79 4.40 24.48
C TYR A 541 -11.04 4.36 23.13
N LEU A 542 -11.25 3.29 22.36
CA LEU A 542 -10.71 3.19 21.00
C LEU A 542 -11.82 3.55 20.00
N PRO A 543 -11.67 4.58 19.14
CA PRO A 543 -12.68 4.89 18.14
C PRO A 543 -12.94 3.73 17.17
N ASP A 544 -14.20 3.53 16.77
CA ASP A 544 -14.62 2.42 15.90
C ASP A 544 -13.84 2.37 14.59
N TRP A 545 -13.61 3.53 13.97
CA TRP A 545 -12.85 3.63 12.73
C TRP A 545 -11.44 3.02 12.83
N VAL A 546 -10.81 3.06 14.02
CA VAL A 546 -9.50 2.45 14.24
C VAL A 546 -9.64 0.93 14.23
N THR A 547 -10.66 0.40 14.91
CA THR A 547 -10.93 -1.05 14.91
C THR A 547 -11.29 -1.55 13.51
N GLU A 548 -12.07 -0.78 12.75
CA GLU A 548 -12.44 -1.09 11.36
C GLU A 548 -11.22 -1.11 10.45
N LEU A 549 -10.39 -0.06 10.46
CA LEU A 549 -9.17 -0.02 9.64
C LEU A 549 -8.18 -1.12 10.06
N ASP A 550 -8.08 -1.42 11.35
CA ASP A 550 -7.20 -2.49 11.83
C ASP A 550 -7.70 -3.88 11.43
N ALA A 551 -9.02 -4.09 11.43
CA ALA A 551 -9.64 -5.31 10.93
C ALA A 551 -9.41 -5.46 9.42
N GLN A 552 -9.66 -4.41 8.64
CA GLN A 552 -9.43 -4.39 7.19
C GLN A 552 -7.97 -4.71 6.83
N ALA A 553 -7.00 -4.22 7.61
CA ALA A 553 -5.59 -4.51 7.39
C ALA A 553 -5.22 -5.99 7.66
N LYS A 554 -5.97 -6.66 8.54
CA LYS A 554 -5.79 -8.08 8.87
C LYS A 554 -6.59 -9.02 7.97
N GLU A 555 -7.62 -8.52 7.31
CA GLU A 555 -8.38 -9.32 6.38
C GLU A 555 -7.47 -9.78 5.25
N ALA A 556 -7.30 -11.10 5.14
CA ALA A 556 -6.68 -11.71 3.98
C ALA A 556 -7.51 -11.28 2.77
N LYS A 557 -6.94 -10.34 2.04
CA LYS A 557 -7.31 -9.91 0.72
C LYS A 557 -7.50 -11.18 -0.16
N LYS A 558 -8.60 -11.37 -0.95
CA LYS A 558 -9.00 -12.65 -1.61
C LYS A 558 -9.26 -12.56 -3.14
N THR A 559 -8.23 -12.52 -3.97
CA THR A 559 -8.23 -12.85 -5.40
C THR A 559 -6.99 -13.69 -5.73
N TRP A 560 -7.15 -14.93 -6.17
CA TRP A 560 -6.02 -15.80 -6.49
C TRP A 560 -5.71 -15.73 -7.97
N ASP A 561 -4.55 -15.17 -8.34
CA ASP A 561 -4.08 -15.10 -9.72
C ASP A 561 -2.91 -16.06 -9.91
N PHE A 562 -3.16 -17.16 -10.60
CA PHE A 562 -2.17 -18.22 -10.84
C PHE A 562 -1.30 -17.97 -12.07
N THR A 563 -1.49 -16.84 -12.75
CA THR A 563 -0.58 -16.37 -13.81
C THR A 563 0.66 -15.69 -13.24
N VAL A 564 0.71 -15.55 -11.92
CA VAL A 564 1.83 -14.98 -11.19
C VAL A 564 2.31 -15.97 -10.15
N MET A 565 3.63 -16.08 -10.01
CA MET A 565 4.29 -16.87 -8.97
C MET A 565 5.24 -15.95 -8.22
N SER A 566 5.08 -15.87 -6.91
CA SER A 566 6.02 -15.11 -6.09
C SER A 566 7.39 -15.80 -6.11
N THR A 567 8.47 -15.04 -5.99
CA THR A 567 9.81 -15.64 -5.96
C THR A 567 10.03 -16.48 -4.71
N THR A 568 9.33 -16.15 -3.61
CA THR A 568 9.32 -16.98 -2.40
C THR A 568 8.67 -18.34 -2.66
N ASP A 569 7.53 -18.37 -3.35
CA ASP A 569 6.87 -19.62 -3.73
C ASP A 569 7.74 -20.43 -4.70
N GLU A 570 8.32 -19.78 -5.71
CA GLU A 570 9.21 -20.43 -6.67
C GLU A 570 10.45 -21.03 -5.99
N ASP A 571 11.09 -20.30 -5.08
CA ASP A 571 12.24 -20.79 -4.32
C ASP A 571 11.88 -21.94 -3.39
N ASN A 572 10.71 -21.88 -2.75
CA ASN A 572 10.21 -22.96 -1.90
C ASN A 572 9.92 -24.21 -2.75
N LEU A 573 9.29 -24.06 -3.91
CA LEU A 573 8.99 -25.14 -4.85
C LEU A 573 10.27 -25.80 -5.38
N LYS A 574 11.29 -25.01 -5.76
CA LYS A 574 12.60 -25.53 -6.21
C LYS A 574 13.33 -26.35 -5.16
N LYS A 575 13.16 -25.99 -3.88
CA LYS A 575 13.89 -26.61 -2.75
C LYS A 575 13.15 -27.81 -2.16
N ASP A 576 11.85 -27.92 -2.39
CA ASP A 576 11.02 -28.95 -1.78
C ASP A 576 11.02 -30.25 -2.61
N THR A 577 11.46 -31.34 -1.97
CA THR A 577 11.51 -32.67 -2.58
C THR A 577 10.14 -33.29 -2.87
N ASN A 578 9.05 -32.66 -2.40
CA ASN A 578 7.67 -33.05 -2.67
C ASN A 578 7.11 -32.51 -4.00
N TRP A 579 7.93 -31.76 -4.73
CA TRP A 579 7.61 -31.25 -6.07
C TRP A 579 8.67 -31.74 -7.06
N ASP A 580 8.23 -32.27 -8.20
CA ASP A 580 9.11 -32.70 -9.29
C ASP A 580 9.08 -31.66 -10.43
N ASP A 581 10.23 -31.40 -11.04
CA ASP A 581 10.29 -30.69 -12.32
C ASP A 581 9.66 -31.56 -13.42
N ALA A 582 8.68 -31.00 -14.11
CA ALA A 582 7.97 -31.66 -15.18
C ALA A 582 7.93 -30.79 -16.44
N ALA A 583 7.94 -31.43 -17.60
CA ALA A 583 7.72 -30.76 -18.88
C ALA A 583 6.50 -31.35 -19.58
N ASN A 584 5.64 -30.50 -20.13
CA ASN A 584 4.51 -30.95 -20.93
C ASN A 584 4.17 -29.94 -22.04
N ALA A 585 4.07 -30.43 -23.28
CA ALA A 585 3.76 -29.62 -24.46
C ALA A 585 4.68 -28.39 -24.62
N GLY A 586 5.97 -28.54 -24.28
CA GLY A 586 6.97 -27.47 -24.36
C GLY A 586 6.97 -26.49 -23.19
N LEU A 587 6.11 -26.71 -22.19
CA LEU A 587 6.04 -25.89 -20.98
C LEU A 587 6.61 -26.62 -19.76
N LYS A 588 7.21 -25.88 -18.82
CA LYS A 588 7.77 -26.40 -17.56
C LYS A 588 6.85 -26.15 -16.38
N TYR A 589 6.83 -27.11 -15.47
CA TYR A 589 5.94 -27.15 -14.31
C TYR A 589 6.64 -27.71 -13.08
N TYR A 590 6.22 -27.23 -11.90
CA TYR A 590 6.36 -27.98 -10.65
C TYR A 590 5.15 -28.89 -10.51
N SER A 591 5.39 -30.19 -10.48
CA SER A 591 4.36 -31.22 -10.40
C SER A 591 4.34 -31.83 -9.01
N ASN A 592 3.15 -32.03 -8.44
CA ASN A 592 3.05 -32.66 -7.11
C ASN A 592 3.60 -34.09 -7.14
N LYS A 593 4.51 -34.41 -6.22
CA LYS A 593 5.05 -35.76 -6.03
C LYS A 593 4.30 -36.53 -4.95
N GLN A 594 3.91 -35.84 -3.89
CA GLN A 594 3.07 -36.40 -2.83
C GLN A 594 1.59 -36.22 -3.13
N ASN A 595 0.78 -37.02 -2.43
CA ASN A 595 -0.66 -36.90 -2.49
C ASN A 595 -1.12 -35.57 -1.89
N ILE A 596 -2.05 -34.89 -2.56
CA ILE A 596 -2.73 -33.70 -2.04
C ILE A 596 -4.09 -34.12 -1.48
N GLY A 597 -4.43 -33.67 -0.28
CA GLY A 597 -5.63 -34.12 0.44
C GLY A 597 -5.55 -35.57 0.95
N SER A 598 -6.65 -36.05 1.52
CA SER A 598 -6.76 -37.38 2.12
C SER A 598 -8.05 -38.11 1.69
N ALA A 599 -8.09 -39.42 1.90
CA ALA A 599 -9.24 -40.24 1.54
C ALA A 599 -10.25 -40.32 2.69
N SER A 600 -11.55 -40.26 2.37
CA SER A 600 -12.64 -40.56 3.32
C SER A 600 -13.00 -42.04 3.38
N GLY A 601 -12.24 -42.90 2.69
CA GLY A 601 -12.55 -44.32 2.54
C GLY A 601 -13.83 -44.53 1.75
N SER A 602 -14.76 -45.34 2.26
CA SER A 602 -16.09 -45.54 1.68
C SER A 602 -17.14 -44.55 2.19
N LYS A 603 -16.79 -43.67 3.14
CA LYS A 603 -17.71 -42.70 3.74
C LYS A 603 -18.13 -41.67 2.68
N LYS A 604 -19.44 -41.59 2.45
CA LYS A 604 -20.06 -40.52 1.67
C LYS A 604 -20.10 -39.24 2.50
N LEU A 605 -19.64 -38.14 1.93
CA LEU A 605 -19.57 -36.82 2.54
C LEU A 605 -20.44 -35.85 1.76
N LYS A 606 -21.04 -34.90 2.48
CA LYS A 606 -21.62 -33.73 1.83
C LYS A 606 -20.51 -32.79 1.37
N PRO A 607 -20.69 -32.05 0.27
CA PRO A 607 -19.67 -31.12 -0.23
C PRO A 607 -19.19 -30.11 0.83
N GLU A 608 -20.07 -29.60 1.68
CA GLU A 608 -19.73 -28.66 2.76
C GLU A 608 -18.75 -29.23 3.81
N ASP A 609 -18.64 -30.56 3.92
CA ASP A 609 -17.81 -31.24 4.92
C ASP A 609 -16.42 -31.64 4.37
N ILE A 610 -16.13 -31.42 3.09
CA ILE A 610 -14.93 -32.01 2.48
C ILE A 610 -13.63 -31.32 2.88
N LYS A 611 -13.70 -30.12 3.48
CA LYS A 611 -12.53 -29.30 3.81
C LYS A 611 -11.50 -30.05 4.67
N THR A 612 -11.96 -30.88 5.61
CA THR A 612 -11.09 -31.71 6.48
C THR A 612 -10.30 -32.78 5.72
N TYR A 613 -10.68 -33.07 4.47
CA TYR A 613 -10.02 -34.04 3.58
C TYR A 613 -9.26 -33.35 2.44
N THR A 614 -9.24 -32.01 2.42
CA THR A 614 -8.49 -31.19 1.48
C THR A 614 -7.39 -30.45 2.23
N THR A 615 -6.29 -30.15 1.56
CA THR A 615 -5.12 -29.52 2.20
C THR A 615 -4.75 -28.22 1.51
N PRO A 616 -4.30 -27.20 2.24
CA PRO A 616 -3.56 -26.09 1.65
C PRO A 616 -2.35 -26.61 0.89
N LEU A 617 -1.92 -25.88 -0.15
CA LEU A 617 -0.70 -26.22 -0.86
C LEU A 617 0.49 -25.57 -0.18
N SER A 618 1.50 -26.38 0.08
CA SER A 618 2.74 -25.95 0.70
C SER A 618 3.96 -26.42 -0.08
N ALA A 619 5.01 -25.63 -0.02
CA ALA A 619 6.35 -26.05 -0.38
C ALA A 619 7.33 -25.60 0.70
N ASN A 620 8.32 -26.44 1.01
CA ASN A 620 9.34 -26.20 2.02
C ASN A 620 8.74 -25.85 3.39
N SER A 621 7.69 -26.59 3.79
CA SER A 621 6.92 -26.40 5.02
C SER A 621 6.21 -25.05 5.17
N LYS A 622 6.08 -24.27 4.08
CA LYS A 622 5.33 -23.01 4.05
C LYS A 622 4.19 -23.11 3.05
N GLU A 623 3.02 -22.59 3.41
CA GLU A 623 1.91 -22.44 2.48
C GLU A 623 2.32 -21.50 1.33
N LEU A 624 1.93 -21.83 0.11
CA LEU A 624 2.25 -21.01 -1.06
C LEU A 624 1.43 -19.71 -1.02
N GLU A 625 2.10 -18.56 -1.06
CA GLU A 625 1.45 -17.24 -0.92
C GLU A 625 0.44 -16.98 -2.04
N GLY A 626 0.74 -17.38 -3.28
CA GLY A 626 -0.18 -17.24 -4.41
C GLY A 626 -1.47 -18.09 -4.33
N MET A 627 -1.53 -19.05 -3.39
CA MET A 627 -2.65 -19.99 -3.23
C MET A 627 -3.20 -19.98 -1.81
N LYS A 628 -2.73 -19.03 -0.98
CA LYS A 628 -2.96 -19.01 0.45
C LYS A 628 -4.44 -18.99 0.79
N GLY A 629 -4.84 -19.88 1.68
CA GLY A 629 -6.22 -20.10 2.09
C GLY A 629 -7.02 -21.04 1.20
N LEU A 630 -6.60 -21.36 -0.03
CA LEU A 630 -7.29 -22.38 -0.83
C LEU A 630 -6.92 -23.78 -0.34
N HIS A 631 -7.91 -24.67 -0.26
CA HIS A 631 -7.65 -26.09 -0.03
C HIS A 631 -7.93 -26.91 -1.29
N PHE A 632 -7.09 -27.92 -1.50
CA PHE A 632 -7.14 -28.78 -2.67
C PHE A 632 -7.28 -30.26 -2.27
N GLY A 633 -7.94 -31.05 -3.11
CA GLY A 633 -8.05 -32.50 -2.95
C GLY A 633 -8.80 -33.14 -4.11
N LEU A 634 -9.36 -34.34 -3.91
CA LEU A 634 -10.16 -35.02 -4.91
C LEU A 634 -11.53 -35.40 -4.32
N TYR A 635 -12.63 -34.93 -4.92
CA TYR A 635 -13.99 -35.27 -4.54
C TYR A 635 -14.75 -35.81 -5.76
N VAL A 636 -15.13 -37.09 -5.70
CA VAL A 636 -15.81 -37.76 -6.81
C VAL A 636 -16.92 -38.63 -6.26
N ASN A 637 -18.13 -38.46 -6.82
CA ASN A 637 -19.31 -39.24 -6.47
C ASN A 637 -19.56 -39.28 -4.95
N GLY A 638 -19.43 -38.15 -4.25
CA GLY A 638 -19.71 -38.07 -2.82
C GLY A 638 -18.58 -38.56 -1.91
N VAL A 639 -17.40 -38.88 -2.41
CA VAL A 639 -16.29 -39.44 -1.62
C VAL A 639 -15.01 -38.65 -1.85
N CYS A 640 -14.27 -38.36 -0.78
CA CYS A 640 -12.94 -37.75 -0.87
C CYS A 640 -11.86 -38.81 -1.10
N LYS A 641 -10.91 -38.48 -1.96
CA LYS A 641 -9.74 -39.31 -2.27
C LYS A 641 -8.49 -38.43 -2.22
N ALA A 642 -7.36 -39.08 -2.03
CA ALA A 642 -6.08 -38.41 -2.17
C ALA A 642 -5.80 -38.14 -3.68
N LEU A 643 -5.41 -36.91 -4.01
CA LEU A 643 -5.02 -36.52 -5.36
C LEU A 643 -3.59 -37.00 -5.63
N GLY A 644 -3.45 -38.02 -6.47
CA GLY A 644 -2.17 -38.68 -6.74
C GLY A 644 -1.10 -37.77 -7.35
N ALA A 645 0.15 -38.28 -7.34
CA ALA A 645 1.29 -37.62 -7.99
C ALA A 645 1.02 -37.28 -9.47
N GLY A 646 1.53 -36.14 -9.94
CA GLY A 646 1.40 -35.71 -11.33
C GLY A 646 0.04 -35.14 -11.73
N LYS A 647 -0.89 -35.00 -10.78
CA LYS A 647 -2.27 -34.58 -11.07
C LYS A 647 -2.53 -33.09 -10.82
N PHE A 648 -1.64 -32.44 -10.08
CA PHE A 648 -1.64 -31.00 -9.86
C PHE A 648 -0.29 -30.43 -10.29
N MET A 649 -0.30 -29.45 -11.17
CA MET A 649 0.92 -28.89 -11.73
C MET A 649 0.83 -27.36 -11.75
N ILE A 650 1.92 -26.71 -11.38
CA ILE A 650 2.06 -25.25 -11.37
C ILE A 650 3.05 -24.89 -12.46
N CYS A 651 2.59 -24.22 -13.53
CA CYS A 651 3.51 -23.81 -14.58
C CYS A 651 4.36 -22.63 -14.12
N HIS A 652 5.65 -22.71 -14.39
CA HIS A 652 6.60 -21.68 -14.03
C HIS A 652 7.30 -21.06 -15.25
N ASP A 653 6.78 -21.29 -16.46
CA ASP A 653 7.19 -20.54 -17.64
C ASP A 653 6.43 -19.22 -17.67
N GLU A 654 7.17 -18.11 -17.56
CA GLU A 654 6.66 -16.75 -17.34
C GLU A 654 5.51 -16.33 -18.27
N ALA A 655 5.60 -16.63 -19.57
CA ALA A 655 4.57 -16.27 -20.56
C ALA A 655 3.31 -17.15 -20.54
N HIS A 656 3.32 -18.23 -19.76
CA HIS A 656 2.27 -19.24 -19.77
C HIS A 656 1.88 -19.67 -18.35
N ARG A 657 2.20 -18.91 -17.30
CA ARG A 657 1.88 -19.30 -15.92
C ARG A 657 0.39 -19.54 -15.74
N MET A 658 0.04 -20.67 -15.13
CA MET A 658 -1.31 -21.09 -14.74
C MET A 658 -1.22 -22.39 -13.92
N LEU A 659 -2.32 -22.75 -13.27
CA LEU A 659 -2.50 -24.09 -12.71
C LEU A 659 -2.97 -25.07 -13.80
N ARG A 660 -2.45 -26.28 -13.76
CA ARG A 660 -2.95 -27.41 -14.54
C ARG A 660 -3.44 -28.51 -13.63
N LEU A 661 -4.72 -28.82 -13.78
CA LEU A 661 -5.46 -29.84 -13.06
C LEU A 661 -5.65 -31.03 -14.01
N ASN A 662 -5.12 -32.21 -13.68
CA ASN A 662 -5.04 -33.37 -14.59
C ASN A 662 -5.88 -34.57 -14.11
N ALA A 663 -7.00 -34.33 -13.43
CA ALA A 663 -7.94 -35.37 -13.03
C ALA A 663 -9.38 -34.85 -13.00
N ARG A 664 -10.32 -35.78 -13.05
CA ARG A 664 -11.74 -35.53 -12.75
C ARG A 664 -11.95 -35.45 -11.25
N GLY A 665 -12.68 -34.43 -10.82
CA GLY A 665 -13.09 -34.21 -9.44
C GLY A 665 -12.02 -33.55 -8.58
N ILE A 666 -11.04 -32.86 -9.16
CA ILE A 666 -10.11 -32.06 -8.36
C ILE A 666 -10.92 -30.98 -7.69
N ALA A 667 -10.98 -31.04 -6.36
CA ALA A 667 -11.76 -30.16 -5.52
C ALA A 667 -10.92 -28.93 -5.13
N ILE A 668 -11.55 -27.77 -5.21
CA ILE A 668 -11.01 -26.49 -4.70
C ILE A 668 -12.02 -25.95 -3.70
N VAL A 669 -11.61 -25.78 -2.46
CA VAL A 669 -12.41 -25.17 -1.40
C VAL A 669 -11.95 -23.73 -1.21
N ILE A 670 -12.87 -22.80 -1.42
CA ILE A 670 -12.68 -21.37 -1.20
C ILE A 670 -13.29 -21.05 0.17
N PRO A 671 -12.49 -20.78 1.22
CA PRO A 671 -13.03 -20.75 2.56
C PRO A 671 -13.64 -19.40 2.96
N ASN A 672 -14.58 -19.47 3.91
CA ASN A 672 -15.12 -18.33 4.63
C ASN A 672 -15.65 -17.23 3.69
N CYS A 673 -16.43 -17.60 2.67
CA CYS A 673 -17.16 -16.66 1.84
C CYS A 673 -18.39 -16.11 2.59
N LYS A 674 -18.82 -14.91 2.23
CA LYS A 674 -20.00 -14.23 2.77
C LYS A 674 -21.15 -14.27 1.79
N LYS A 675 -22.37 -14.43 2.29
CA LYS A 675 -23.58 -14.41 1.48
C LYS A 675 -23.62 -13.17 0.57
N GLY A 676 -23.94 -13.39 -0.70
CA GLY A 676 -24.04 -12.34 -1.71
C GLY A 676 -22.71 -11.91 -2.35
N GLN A 677 -21.56 -12.42 -1.88
CA GLN A 677 -20.30 -12.26 -2.61
C GLN A 677 -20.38 -12.95 -3.98
N THR A 678 -19.58 -12.49 -4.94
CA THR A 678 -19.50 -13.11 -6.27
C THR A 678 -18.17 -13.85 -6.42
N VAL A 679 -18.19 -15.09 -6.89
CA VAL A 679 -17.01 -15.86 -7.28
C VAL A 679 -16.93 -15.87 -8.80
N VAL A 680 -15.79 -15.45 -9.35
CA VAL A 680 -15.46 -15.57 -10.79
C VAL A 680 -14.27 -16.50 -10.96
N VAL A 681 -14.32 -17.39 -11.93
CA VAL A 681 -13.26 -18.37 -12.22
C VAL A 681 -12.96 -18.37 -13.72
N HIS A 682 -11.69 -18.12 -14.07
CA HIS A 682 -11.21 -18.26 -15.44
C HIS A 682 -10.49 -19.57 -15.63
N SER A 683 -11.02 -20.43 -16.50
CA SER A 683 -10.46 -21.75 -16.76
C SER A 683 -10.64 -22.20 -18.20
N LYS A 684 -9.88 -23.20 -18.63
CA LYS A 684 -9.95 -23.74 -19.99
C LYS A 684 -9.64 -25.24 -20.00
N PRO A 685 -10.30 -26.06 -20.83
CA PRO A 685 -9.88 -27.43 -21.08
C PRO A 685 -8.39 -27.57 -21.47
N THR A 686 -7.73 -28.61 -20.98
CA THR A 686 -6.34 -28.91 -21.38
C THR A 686 -6.22 -29.42 -22.82
N SER A 687 -7.33 -29.71 -23.48
CA SER A 687 -7.42 -30.06 -24.90
C SER A 687 -8.45 -29.18 -25.60
N ARG A 688 -8.12 -28.71 -26.82
CA ARG A 688 -8.99 -27.82 -27.62
C ARG A 688 -10.32 -28.47 -28.02
N THR A 689 -10.38 -29.80 -28.06
CA THR A 689 -11.60 -30.55 -28.41
C THR A 689 -12.36 -31.03 -27.18
N ALA A 690 -11.79 -30.90 -25.98
CA ALA A 690 -12.44 -31.30 -24.75
C ALA A 690 -13.38 -30.19 -24.27
N LYS A 691 -14.50 -30.59 -23.67
CA LYS A 691 -15.48 -29.66 -23.11
C LYS A 691 -15.54 -29.74 -21.59
N ASN A 692 -14.35 -29.70 -20.98
CA ASN A 692 -14.21 -29.74 -19.53
C ASN A 692 -14.54 -28.36 -18.92
N TYR A 693 -14.99 -28.36 -17.68
CA TYR A 693 -15.40 -27.16 -16.94
C TYR A 693 -15.34 -27.42 -15.44
N PHE A 694 -15.45 -26.39 -14.63
CA PHE A 694 -15.67 -26.55 -13.18
C PHE A 694 -17.14 -26.73 -12.88
N LYS A 695 -17.47 -27.67 -12.00
CA LYS A 695 -18.79 -27.78 -11.37
C LYS A 695 -18.75 -27.10 -10.01
N THR A 696 -19.87 -26.52 -9.60
CA THR A 696 -20.11 -26.14 -8.21
C THR A 696 -20.73 -27.33 -7.48
N GLU A 697 -20.13 -27.72 -6.36
CA GLU A 697 -20.67 -28.78 -5.49
C GLU A 697 -21.52 -28.19 -4.36
N CYS A 698 -21.18 -27.00 -3.85
CA CYS A 698 -22.03 -26.27 -2.90
C CYS A 698 -21.79 -24.76 -2.84
N ASN A 699 -22.76 -24.10 -2.20
CA ASN A 699 -22.75 -22.70 -1.76
C ASN A 699 -22.57 -21.65 -2.86
N LEU A 700 -22.98 -21.96 -4.10
CA LEU A 700 -22.89 -21.02 -5.21
C LEU A 700 -24.11 -21.11 -6.14
N ASP A 701 -24.83 -20.00 -6.28
CA ASP A 701 -25.86 -19.81 -7.30
C ASP A 701 -25.19 -19.37 -8.61
N ILE A 702 -25.23 -20.24 -9.61
CA ILE A 702 -24.61 -20.01 -10.92
C ILE A 702 -25.30 -18.84 -11.63
N LYS A 703 -24.51 -17.88 -12.12
CA LYS A 703 -24.96 -16.78 -12.99
C LYS A 703 -24.49 -16.97 -14.44
N GLN A 704 -23.29 -17.50 -14.63
CA GLN A 704 -22.67 -17.74 -15.94
C GLN A 704 -21.67 -18.90 -15.85
N GLY A 705 -21.50 -19.65 -16.92
CA GLY A 705 -20.50 -20.72 -16.98
C GLY A 705 -20.80 -21.86 -16.01
N PHE A 706 -19.76 -22.44 -15.41
CA PHE A 706 -19.85 -23.68 -14.61
C PHE A 706 -20.62 -24.82 -15.31
N ALA A 707 -20.60 -24.81 -16.64
CA ALA A 707 -21.31 -25.72 -17.52
C ALA A 707 -20.41 -26.08 -18.72
N GLU A 708 -20.87 -27.03 -19.53
CA GLU A 708 -20.15 -27.46 -20.74
C GLU A 708 -19.91 -26.26 -21.68
N PRO A 709 -18.65 -25.96 -22.05
CA PRO A 709 -18.35 -24.83 -22.92
C PRO A 709 -18.78 -25.10 -24.37
N GLU A 710 -19.21 -24.05 -25.07
CA GLU A 710 -19.49 -24.11 -26.50
C GLU A 710 -18.22 -24.42 -27.31
N ASP A 711 -17.10 -23.78 -26.93
CA ASP A 711 -15.77 -24.02 -27.51
C ASP A 711 -14.72 -24.27 -26.41
N GLY A 712 -14.22 -25.51 -26.37
CA GLY A 712 -13.17 -25.93 -25.45
C GLY A 712 -11.79 -25.31 -25.72
N ALA A 713 -11.61 -24.62 -26.85
CA ALA A 713 -10.40 -23.88 -27.15
C ALA A 713 -10.36 -22.50 -26.48
N LEU A 714 -11.46 -22.00 -25.94
CA LEU A 714 -11.55 -20.67 -25.32
C LEU A 714 -11.51 -20.74 -23.79
N VAL A 715 -10.95 -19.68 -23.18
CA VAL A 715 -11.03 -19.48 -21.73
C VAL A 715 -12.49 -19.18 -21.37
N GLN A 716 -12.98 -19.91 -20.39
CA GLN A 716 -14.32 -19.81 -19.84
C GLN A 716 -14.31 -18.91 -18.62
N GLU A 717 -15.17 -17.89 -18.63
CA GLU A 717 -15.49 -17.10 -17.45
C GLU A 717 -16.74 -17.69 -16.78
N SER A 718 -16.56 -18.25 -15.58
CA SER A 718 -17.63 -18.83 -14.77
C SER A 718 -17.92 -17.94 -13.57
N ILE A 719 -19.17 -17.54 -13.37
CA ILE A 719 -19.61 -16.56 -12.37
C ILE A 719 -20.72 -17.16 -11.54
N GLY A 720 -20.61 -17.05 -10.21
CA GLY A 720 -21.68 -17.42 -9.29
C GLY A 720 -21.73 -16.54 -8.06
N THR A 721 -22.89 -16.50 -7.40
CA THR A 721 -23.13 -15.72 -6.19
C THR A 721 -23.19 -16.65 -4.98
N VAL A 722 -22.57 -16.28 -3.87
CA VAL A 722 -22.50 -17.08 -2.65
C VAL A 722 -23.85 -17.10 -1.94
N ASN A 723 -24.36 -18.29 -1.63
CA ASN A 723 -25.74 -18.47 -1.14
C ASN A 723 -25.89 -18.21 0.36
N ALA A 724 -24.88 -18.59 1.13
CA ALA A 724 -24.82 -18.42 2.57
C ALA A 724 -23.37 -18.20 3.03
N ASP A 725 -23.20 -17.63 4.23
CA ASP A 725 -21.89 -17.57 4.88
C ASP A 725 -21.31 -18.97 5.03
N GLY A 726 -20.10 -19.20 4.50
CA GLY A 726 -19.48 -20.51 4.51
C GLY A 726 -18.53 -20.72 3.33
N ASP A 727 -18.04 -21.94 3.17
CA ASP A 727 -17.10 -22.29 2.12
C ASP A 727 -17.82 -22.49 0.77
N VAL A 728 -17.14 -22.18 -0.34
CA VAL A 728 -17.57 -22.54 -1.70
C VAL A 728 -16.71 -23.70 -2.18
N VAL A 729 -17.34 -24.71 -2.79
CA VAL A 729 -16.65 -25.90 -3.29
C VAL A 729 -16.84 -26.07 -4.79
N LEU A 730 -15.73 -26.15 -5.51
CA LEU A 730 -15.68 -26.38 -6.96
C LEU A 730 -14.98 -27.71 -7.26
N THR A 731 -15.42 -28.43 -8.30
CA THR A 731 -14.75 -29.65 -8.79
C THR A 731 -14.51 -29.61 -10.29
N SER A 732 -13.34 -30.06 -10.74
CA SER A 732 -13.08 -30.21 -12.17
C SER A 732 -13.90 -31.36 -12.77
N THR A 733 -14.48 -31.20 -13.97
CA THR A 733 -15.07 -32.35 -14.67
C THR A 733 -14.02 -33.29 -15.26
N ASN A 734 -12.87 -32.73 -15.66
CA ASN A 734 -11.65 -33.44 -16.07
C ASN A 734 -10.51 -32.42 -16.18
N GLY A 735 -9.51 -32.68 -17.03
CA GLY A 735 -8.34 -31.83 -17.22
C GLY A 735 -8.65 -30.37 -17.54
N LEU A 736 -8.16 -29.44 -16.72
CA LEU A 736 -8.35 -27.99 -16.84
C LEU A 736 -7.04 -27.22 -16.62
N PHE A 737 -6.86 -26.14 -17.37
CA PHE A 737 -6.04 -24.99 -17.02
C PHE A 737 -6.89 -24.02 -16.19
N LEU A 738 -6.36 -23.54 -15.08
CA LEU A 738 -7.00 -22.57 -14.18
C LEU A 738 -6.08 -21.34 -14.07
N TYR A 739 -6.61 -20.18 -14.45
CA TYR A 739 -5.85 -18.93 -14.53
C TYR A 739 -6.03 -18.08 -13.29
N ASP A 740 -7.27 -17.92 -12.81
CA ASP A 740 -7.55 -17.17 -11.59
C ASP A 740 -8.89 -17.58 -10.93
N ILE A 741 -9.04 -17.16 -9.68
CA ILE A 741 -10.29 -17.15 -8.91
C ILE A 741 -10.42 -15.77 -8.27
N ILE A 742 -11.47 -15.03 -8.62
CA ILE A 742 -11.72 -13.66 -8.15
C ILE A 742 -12.93 -13.67 -7.23
N LEU A 743 -12.78 -13.17 -6.00
CA LEU A 743 -13.91 -12.91 -5.11
C LEU A 743 -14.28 -11.43 -5.19
N LYS A 744 -15.57 -11.14 -5.33
CA LYS A 744 -16.13 -9.78 -5.28
C LYS A 744 -17.08 -9.66 -4.10
N ASP A 745 -17.13 -8.48 -3.49
CA ASP A 745 -18.10 -8.19 -2.44
C ASP A 745 -19.54 -8.13 -2.98
N THR A 746 -20.51 -7.89 -2.10
CA THR A 746 -21.93 -7.78 -2.45
C THR A 746 -22.25 -6.59 -3.36
N ALA A 747 -21.34 -5.61 -3.44
CA ALA A 747 -21.42 -4.46 -4.35
C ALA A 747 -20.77 -4.75 -5.71
N GLY A 748 -20.25 -5.97 -5.93
CA GLY A 748 -19.59 -6.38 -7.16
C GLY A 748 -18.15 -5.86 -7.30
N LYS A 749 -17.57 -5.31 -6.23
CA LYS A 749 -16.17 -4.85 -6.23
C LYS A 749 -15.24 -6.02 -5.94
N VAL A 750 -14.17 -6.15 -6.72
CA VAL A 750 -13.13 -7.15 -6.48
C VAL A 750 -12.57 -6.95 -5.08
N ILE A 751 -12.63 -8.01 -4.27
CA ILE A 751 -11.95 -8.09 -2.99
C ILE A 751 -10.48 -8.26 -3.35
N ALA A 752 -9.77 -7.12 -3.44
CA ALA A 752 -8.36 -7.08 -3.75
C ALA A 752 -7.62 -8.09 -2.87
N THR A 753 -6.72 -8.89 -3.44
CA THR A 753 -5.73 -9.77 -2.73
C THR A 753 -4.46 -9.04 -2.35
N GLY A 754 -4.25 -7.89 -2.96
CA GLY A 754 -2.89 -7.46 -3.12
C GLY A 754 -2.04 -8.32 -4.06
N LEU A 755 -2.65 -9.11 -4.92
CA LEU A 755 -2.03 -9.75 -6.09
C LEU A 755 -3.11 -9.54 -7.15
N THR A 756 -3.01 -8.73 -8.20
CA THR A 756 -2.03 -8.60 -9.28
C THR A 756 -2.45 -7.42 -10.16
N LYS A 757 -1.68 -7.13 -11.22
CA LYS A 757 -2.23 -6.53 -12.44
C LYS A 757 -2.41 -7.62 -13.51
N ARG A 758 -3.49 -7.52 -14.28
CA ARG A 758 -3.92 -8.39 -15.39
C ARG A 758 -2.82 -8.68 -16.43
N PHE A 759 -2.68 -9.95 -16.83
CA PHE A 759 -2.02 -10.38 -18.07
C PHE A 759 -3.00 -10.75 -19.21
N ALA A 760 -4.27 -10.34 -19.13
CA ALA A 760 -5.26 -10.63 -20.19
C ALA A 760 -5.05 -9.81 -21.49
N ASP A 761 -4.27 -8.74 -21.48
CA ASP A 761 -4.12 -7.86 -22.65
C ASP A 761 -2.95 -8.22 -23.59
N ASN A 762 -2.13 -9.23 -23.27
CA ASN A 762 -1.01 -9.65 -24.11
C ASN A 762 -1.28 -10.82 -25.08
N HIS A 763 -2.54 -11.24 -25.22
CA HIS A 763 -2.97 -11.72 -26.53
C HIS A 763 -3.20 -10.50 -27.42
N LYS A 764 -2.11 -9.93 -27.96
CA LYS A 764 -2.20 -9.20 -29.22
C LYS A 764 -3.08 -10.05 -30.14
N GLN A 765 -4.20 -9.50 -30.60
CA GLN A 765 -4.87 -9.98 -31.79
C GLN A 765 -3.75 -10.30 -32.79
N GLN A 766 -3.62 -11.57 -33.18
CA GLN A 766 -2.70 -11.93 -34.23
C GLN A 766 -3.16 -11.16 -35.47
N SER A 767 -2.45 -10.07 -35.77
CA SER A 767 -2.61 -9.31 -37.01
C SER A 767 -2.62 -10.32 -38.17
N GLY A 768 -3.69 -10.30 -38.97
CA GLY A 768 -3.86 -11.17 -40.13
C GLY A 768 -4.77 -12.38 -39.95
N VAL A 769 -5.45 -12.57 -38.82
CA VAL A 769 -6.43 -13.67 -38.65
C VAL A 769 -7.85 -13.19 -39.03
N PRO A 770 -8.57 -13.89 -39.94
CA PRO A 770 -9.93 -13.54 -40.30
C PRO A 770 -10.95 -14.08 -39.28
N TYR A 771 -11.99 -13.28 -38.99
CA TYR A 771 -13.12 -13.62 -38.13
C TYR A 771 -14.42 -13.49 -38.92
N ASN A 772 -15.43 -14.35 -38.72
CA ASN A 772 -16.74 -14.10 -39.33
C ASN A 772 -17.49 -12.95 -38.62
N LEU A 773 -18.66 -12.58 -39.14
CA LEU A 773 -19.47 -11.49 -38.58
C LEU A 773 -20.02 -11.75 -37.17
N GLN A 774 -19.92 -12.99 -36.69
CA GLN A 774 -20.27 -13.42 -35.35
C GLN A 774 -19.06 -13.42 -34.40
N GLY A 775 -17.90 -12.92 -34.84
CA GLY A 775 -16.68 -12.82 -34.03
C GLY A 775 -15.91 -14.14 -33.89
N GLN A 776 -16.26 -15.17 -34.65
CA GLN A 776 -15.60 -16.47 -34.61
C GLN A 776 -14.41 -16.48 -35.55
N ARG A 777 -13.24 -16.95 -35.08
CA ARG A 777 -12.07 -17.14 -35.94
C ARG A 777 -12.39 -18.14 -37.03
N VAL A 778 -12.08 -17.80 -38.28
CA VAL A 778 -12.26 -18.69 -39.43
C VAL A 778 -10.92 -19.01 -40.09
N ASP A 779 -10.85 -20.15 -40.79
CA ASP A 779 -9.65 -20.57 -41.50
C ASP A 779 -9.60 -19.96 -42.91
N ARG A 780 -8.56 -20.31 -43.69
CA ARG A 780 -8.39 -19.83 -45.08
C ARG A 780 -9.45 -20.37 -46.06
N ASN A 781 -10.18 -21.42 -45.70
CA ASN A 781 -11.15 -22.10 -46.55
C ASN A 781 -12.59 -21.61 -46.32
N TYR A 782 -12.82 -20.78 -45.30
CA TYR A 782 -14.12 -20.15 -45.06
C TYR A 782 -14.51 -19.21 -46.21
N LYS A 783 -15.69 -19.44 -46.78
CA LYS A 783 -16.28 -18.60 -47.83
C LYS A 783 -17.34 -17.69 -47.22
N GLY A 784 -17.07 -16.39 -47.22
CA GLY A 784 -17.99 -15.43 -46.62
C GLY A 784 -17.34 -14.10 -46.26
N VAL A 785 -18.12 -13.24 -45.64
CA VAL A 785 -17.64 -11.95 -45.13
C VAL A 785 -16.86 -12.20 -43.84
N VAL A 786 -15.62 -11.74 -43.81
CA VAL A 786 -14.74 -11.82 -42.64
C VAL A 786 -14.27 -10.43 -42.23
N ILE A 787 -13.92 -10.28 -40.97
CA ILE A 787 -13.26 -9.12 -40.40
C ILE A 787 -11.80 -9.52 -40.19
N GLN A 788 -10.90 -8.85 -40.91
CA GLN A 788 -9.46 -9.07 -40.81
C GLN A 788 -8.78 -7.70 -40.68
N ASN A 789 -7.96 -7.52 -39.66
CA ASN A 789 -7.29 -6.24 -39.36
C ASN A 789 -8.27 -5.05 -39.28
N GLY A 790 -9.45 -5.27 -38.68
CA GLY A 790 -10.48 -4.25 -38.51
C GLY A 790 -11.23 -3.87 -39.80
N LYS A 791 -10.97 -4.55 -40.93
CA LYS A 791 -11.66 -4.32 -42.21
C LYS A 791 -12.52 -5.52 -42.57
N LYS A 792 -13.74 -5.26 -43.05
CA LYS A 792 -14.57 -6.29 -43.69
C LYS A 792 -13.99 -6.63 -45.05
N THR A 793 -13.66 -7.90 -45.27
CA THR A 793 -13.20 -8.45 -46.54
C THR A 793 -14.05 -9.66 -46.92
N ILE A 794 -14.17 -9.96 -48.21
CA ILE A 794 -14.87 -11.17 -48.68
C ILE A 794 -13.80 -12.21 -48.98
N GLN A 795 -13.86 -13.32 -48.26
CA GLN A 795 -12.99 -14.47 -48.47
C GLN A 795 -13.68 -15.41 -49.47
N LYS A 796 -13.07 -15.58 -50.66
CA LYS A 796 -13.65 -16.26 -51.84
C LYS A 796 -13.34 -17.76 -51.88
#